data_AF-A0A3Q8ZN16-F1
#
_entry.id   AF-A0A3Q8ZN16-F1
#
_cell.length_a   1.000
_cell.length_b   1.000
_cell.length_c   1.000
_cell.angle_alpha   90.00
_cell.angle_beta   90.00
_cell.angle_gamma   90.00
#
_symmetry.space_group_name_H-M   'P 1'
#
loop_
_entity.id
_entity.type
_entity.pdbx_description
1 polymer ?
#
loop_
_entity_poly.entity_id
_entity_poly.type
_entity_poly.pdbx_seq_one_letter_code
_entity_poly.pdbx_strand_id
1 'polypeptide(L)'
;MRSHRQAGLARLYGASALACLFACAAPMAPALAQDVTDMATKVPSGTQMLLAADTLVYNNDNNTVTAVGGVQIDYGGNKLVAQRVEYNRNTKRLVASGAVELINSDGTKINSDHIDITDDFADGFVNALRVETVNKAYFASESAERMGGVLTTFHNGVYTACEPCEDKPDSAPTWRVKARKIIWNGEKKTVRFENANFEFFGFPLAYLPAFEIADPTVKRKSGFLIPGIVYKSDLGIGVKVPYYFALSPTYDLTVTGTGYTKQGFLGEAEWRQRFNNGEYSLKIAGIHQQDPDAFIDSGIRNVDSGAAGDPNKFRGMMGTKGQFAINERWNFGWDVLLQSDKNFSRTYAIDGYSETVHQSSVYLTGLNDRNYFDIRAMRFQVQENTLASDPSARSGQQPWVLPSLDYAYIPDMAVAGGQLSINVNARVISRDSLDESFTEAYNSSTPTLRVPGIAGQNGRMTAEAEWKRTFTTDGGLQLTPLLALRGDASYLNADSASLAAINEMAANPLIATTADMKSSLARYMATLGLEMRWPVLFSMANSSHIVEPMAQVFVRPNEQYVGGLAVPNEDAQSFVFDATTLFERDKFSGYDRMEGGTRANVGFRYSGAYGNGWSTNAIFGQSYQLGGENSFTAPDLVNVGAYSGLDKPTSDYVGLIGFNSPSGFSGSLSGRFDEQTFDVRRAEVKAAYSGLPVSLTAKYAFIQAQPLYGFETDRHEVTLGASTHLAENWRVFGTGTYDLKQSVLVKDGVGFAYNDSCFTYLMTFSESRDLATKEVSQNVGFNLSFRTLGDFGSSTSAIDTIQ
;
A
#
# COMPACT_ATOMS: atom_id res chain seq x y z
N MET A 1 -50.77 32.20 -2.53
CA MET A 1 -49.89 31.59 -3.54
C MET A 1 -49.36 30.27 -3.00
N ARG A 2 -50.20 29.24 -3.05
CA ARG A 2 -49.83 27.81 -2.98
C ARG A 2 -49.91 27.30 -4.42
N SER A 3 -49.20 26.21 -4.74
CA SER A 3 -49.34 25.40 -5.97
C SER A 3 -48.36 25.64 -7.12
N HIS A 4 -47.03 25.58 -6.92
CA HIS A 4 -46.10 25.25 -8.04
C HIS A 4 -44.83 24.46 -7.67
N ARG A 5 -44.77 23.78 -6.50
CA ARG A 5 -43.59 22.98 -6.09
C ARG A 5 -43.72 21.46 -6.21
N GLN A 6 -44.82 20.93 -6.75
CA GLN A 6 -45.08 19.47 -6.79
C GLN A 6 -44.98 18.83 -8.19
N ALA A 7 -44.68 19.56 -9.26
CA ALA A 7 -44.64 18.97 -10.61
C ALA A 7 -43.25 18.46 -11.05
N GLY A 8 -42.16 18.79 -10.32
CA GLY A 8 -40.79 18.40 -10.70
C GLY A 8 -40.32 17.03 -10.18
N LEU A 9 -40.89 16.55 -9.07
CA LEU A 9 -40.49 15.29 -8.43
C LEU A 9 -41.12 14.05 -9.07
N ALA A 10 -42.25 14.18 -9.78
CA ALA A 10 -42.95 13.05 -10.36
C ALA A 10 -42.32 12.50 -11.66
N ARG A 11 -41.38 13.21 -12.29
CA ARG A 11 -40.73 12.76 -13.53
C ARG A 11 -39.40 12.00 -13.32
N LEU A 12 -38.81 12.04 -12.12
CA LEU A 12 -37.61 11.27 -11.79
C LEU A 12 -37.90 9.85 -11.28
N TYR A 13 -39.05 9.61 -10.65
CA TYR A 13 -39.45 8.26 -10.21
C TYR A 13 -39.93 7.36 -11.36
N GLY A 14 -40.31 7.93 -12.51
CA GLY A 14 -40.80 7.19 -13.68
C GLY A 14 -39.70 6.47 -14.48
N ALA A 15 -38.46 6.95 -14.43
CA ALA A 15 -37.36 6.35 -15.19
C ALA A 15 -36.74 5.12 -14.50
N SER A 16 -36.83 5.04 -13.16
CA SER A 16 -36.32 3.91 -12.37
C SER A 16 -37.21 2.66 -12.44
N ALA A 17 -38.51 2.83 -12.71
CA ALA A 17 -39.47 1.73 -12.69
C ALA A 17 -39.48 0.88 -14.00
N LEU A 18 -39.04 1.45 -15.13
CA LEU A 18 -39.12 0.76 -16.43
C LEU A 18 -37.93 -0.21 -16.68
N ALA A 19 -36.80 -0.04 -15.99
CA ALA A 19 -35.64 -0.91 -16.11
C ALA A 19 -35.79 -2.24 -15.34
N CYS A 20 -36.68 -2.31 -14.33
CA CYS A 20 -36.95 -3.54 -13.58
C CYS A 20 -37.93 -4.50 -14.28
N LEU A 21 -38.66 -4.05 -15.32
CA LEU A 21 -39.73 -4.84 -15.95
C LEU A 21 -39.27 -5.73 -17.10
N PHE A 22 -38.02 -5.62 -17.59
CA PHE A 22 -37.52 -6.43 -18.72
C PHE A 22 -36.57 -7.57 -18.37
N ALA A 23 -36.31 -7.84 -17.08
CA ALA A 23 -35.46 -8.97 -16.65
C ALA A 23 -36.24 -10.26 -16.29
N CYS A 24 -37.58 -10.26 -16.35
CA CYS A 24 -38.41 -11.39 -15.98
C CYS A 24 -38.95 -12.17 -17.19
N ALA A 25 -38.06 -12.82 -17.95
CA ALA A 25 -38.47 -13.85 -18.89
C ALA A 25 -37.33 -14.86 -19.15
N ALA A 26 -37.15 -15.80 -18.23
CA ALA A 26 -36.45 -17.06 -18.50
C ALA A 26 -37.32 -18.23 -18.03
N PRO A 27 -37.50 -19.29 -18.85
CA PRO A 27 -38.36 -20.42 -18.50
C PRO A 27 -37.71 -21.27 -17.40
N MET A 28 -38.47 -21.54 -16.34
CA MET A 28 -38.11 -22.51 -15.31
C MET A 28 -38.16 -23.91 -15.90
N ALA A 29 -37.03 -24.63 -15.90
CA ALA A 29 -37.01 -26.06 -16.10
C ALA A 29 -37.48 -26.77 -14.80
N PRO A 30 -38.21 -27.89 -14.88
CA PRO A 30 -38.65 -28.63 -13.70
C PRO A 30 -37.45 -29.32 -13.05
N ALA A 31 -37.21 -29.02 -11.77
CA ALA A 31 -36.27 -29.77 -10.95
C ALA A 31 -36.87 -31.14 -10.61
N LEU A 32 -36.10 -32.20 -10.86
CA LEU A 32 -36.40 -33.55 -10.41
C LEU A 32 -36.40 -33.60 -8.88
N ALA A 33 -37.47 -34.13 -8.31
CA ALA A 33 -37.56 -34.44 -6.89
C ALA A 33 -36.45 -35.43 -6.51
N GLN A 34 -35.63 -35.07 -5.51
CA GLN A 34 -34.74 -35.98 -4.83
C GLN A 34 -35.21 -36.17 -3.39
N ASP A 35 -35.20 -37.43 -2.96
CA ASP A 35 -35.69 -37.94 -1.69
C ASP A 35 -35.00 -37.29 -0.48
N VAL A 36 -35.79 -36.97 0.54
CA VAL A 36 -35.46 -36.09 1.70
C VAL A 36 -34.94 -36.90 2.91
N THR A 37 -34.54 -38.16 2.73
CA THR A 37 -34.42 -39.10 3.86
C THR A 37 -33.04 -39.20 4.55
N ASP A 38 -32.03 -38.41 4.18
CA ASP A 38 -30.66 -38.57 4.74
C ASP A 38 -30.03 -37.30 5.36
N MET A 39 -30.85 -36.34 5.81
CA MET A 39 -30.39 -34.98 6.18
C MET A 39 -30.35 -34.64 7.68
N ALA A 40 -30.36 -35.62 8.60
CA ALA A 40 -30.24 -35.34 10.03
C ALA A 40 -28.76 -35.30 10.49
N THR A 41 -28.40 -34.33 11.33
CA THR A 41 -27.14 -34.31 12.09
C THR A 41 -27.01 -35.60 12.89
N LYS A 42 -26.04 -36.46 12.53
CA LYS A 42 -25.78 -37.72 13.22
C LYS A 42 -25.20 -37.48 14.60
N VAL A 43 -26.06 -37.47 15.62
CA VAL A 43 -25.63 -37.79 17.00
C VAL A 43 -25.08 -39.23 16.97
N PRO A 44 -23.84 -39.49 17.42
CA PRO A 44 -23.28 -40.83 17.43
C PRO A 44 -24.20 -41.79 18.18
N SER A 45 -24.50 -42.94 17.56
CA SER A 45 -25.36 -43.95 18.17
C SER A 45 -24.75 -44.42 19.50
N GLY A 46 -25.50 -44.30 20.60
CA GLY A 46 -25.04 -44.68 21.95
C GLY A 46 -24.64 -43.51 22.86
N THR A 47 -24.74 -42.27 22.38
CA THR A 47 -24.56 -41.08 23.23
C THR A 47 -25.66 -41.03 24.31
N GLN A 48 -25.29 -40.95 25.58
CA GLN A 48 -26.26 -40.82 26.68
C GLN A 48 -26.69 -39.37 26.86
N MET A 49 -27.98 -39.14 27.05
CA MET A 49 -28.53 -37.86 27.49
C MET A 49 -28.33 -37.73 29.00
N LEU A 50 -27.57 -36.72 29.42
CA LEU A 50 -27.42 -36.37 30.82
C LEU A 50 -28.46 -35.30 31.16
N LEU A 51 -29.31 -35.58 32.15
CA LEU A 51 -30.37 -34.67 32.61
C LEU A 51 -30.19 -34.45 34.11
N ALA A 52 -30.10 -33.18 34.51
CA ALA A 52 -30.15 -32.74 35.90
C ALA A 52 -31.30 -31.75 36.09
N ALA A 53 -32.06 -31.89 37.18
CA ALA A 53 -33.16 -30.99 37.56
C ALA A 53 -33.49 -31.18 39.06
N ASP A 54 -34.17 -30.21 39.67
CA ASP A 54 -34.60 -30.28 41.07
C ASP A 54 -35.70 -31.32 41.28
N THR A 55 -36.62 -31.43 40.33
CA THR A 55 -37.77 -32.35 40.40
C THR A 55 -38.07 -32.95 39.04
N LEU A 56 -38.39 -34.23 39.03
CA LEU A 56 -38.76 -34.96 37.82
C LEU A 56 -40.09 -35.69 38.03
N VAL A 57 -41.08 -35.35 37.19
CA VAL A 57 -42.46 -35.82 37.29
C VAL A 57 -42.76 -36.72 36.10
N TYR A 58 -43.16 -37.97 36.36
CA TYR A 58 -43.61 -38.91 35.34
C TYR A 58 -45.14 -38.95 35.32
N ASN A 59 -45.73 -38.54 34.19
CA ASN A 59 -47.16 -38.70 33.93
C ASN A 59 -47.36 -39.83 32.92
N ASN A 60 -47.59 -41.04 33.44
CA ASN A 60 -47.75 -42.25 32.62
C ASN A 60 -49.06 -42.27 31.82
N ASP A 61 -50.11 -41.56 32.27
CA ASP A 61 -51.39 -41.51 31.56
C ASP A 61 -51.28 -40.71 30.25
N ASN A 62 -50.54 -39.60 30.30
CA ASN A 62 -50.27 -38.75 29.13
C ASN A 62 -48.94 -39.08 28.44
N ASN A 63 -48.19 -40.08 28.92
CA ASN A 63 -46.85 -40.44 28.45
C ASN A 63 -45.86 -39.26 28.40
N THR A 64 -45.94 -38.35 29.38
CA THR A 64 -45.04 -37.19 29.49
C THR A 64 -44.08 -37.30 30.68
N VAL A 65 -42.86 -36.77 30.50
CA VAL A 65 -41.84 -36.63 31.53
C VAL A 65 -41.53 -35.15 31.68
N THR A 66 -41.74 -34.59 32.87
CA THR A 66 -41.46 -33.18 33.13
C THR A 66 -40.32 -33.02 34.12
N ALA A 67 -39.27 -32.32 33.72
CA ALA A 67 -38.22 -31.83 34.61
C ALA A 67 -38.50 -30.37 34.99
N VAL A 68 -38.37 -30.01 36.27
CA VAL A 68 -38.64 -28.67 36.80
C VAL A 68 -37.55 -28.27 37.79
N GLY A 69 -37.13 -27.01 37.73
CA GLY A 69 -36.15 -26.41 38.64
C GLY A 69 -34.73 -26.63 38.15
N GLY A 70 -34.12 -25.58 37.59
CA GLY A 70 -32.73 -25.58 37.11
C GLY A 70 -32.39 -26.72 36.15
N VAL A 71 -33.26 -26.99 35.16
CA VAL A 71 -33.07 -28.13 34.25
C VAL A 71 -31.83 -27.90 33.38
N GLN A 72 -30.91 -28.86 33.37
CA GLN A 72 -29.75 -28.91 32.50
C GLN A 72 -29.72 -30.24 31.76
N ILE A 73 -29.67 -30.18 30.43
CA ILE A 73 -29.55 -31.34 29.55
C ILE A 73 -28.27 -31.22 28.74
N ASP A 74 -27.43 -32.25 28.76
CA ASP A 74 -26.28 -32.39 27.87
C ASP A 74 -26.50 -33.63 26.99
N TYR A 75 -26.53 -33.42 25.67
CA TYR A 75 -26.75 -34.48 24.71
C TYR A 75 -26.06 -34.19 23.37
N GLY A 76 -25.17 -35.08 22.94
CA GLY A 76 -24.51 -34.96 21.64
C GLY A 76 -23.65 -33.71 21.47
N GLY A 77 -23.15 -33.13 22.58
CA GLY A 77 -22.41 -31.86 22.57
C GLY A 77 -23.30 -30.62 22.60
N ASN A 78 -24.63 -30.77 22.54
CA ASN A 78 -25.58 -29.69 22.76
C ASN A 78 -25.89 -29.59 24.26
N LYS A 79 -25.97 -28.37 24.80
CA LYS A 79 -26.32 -28.10 26.19
C LYS A 79 -27.57 -27.24 26.25
N LEU A 80 -28.61 -27.70 26.94
CA LEU A 80 -29.87 -27.00 27.12
C LEU A 80 -30.06 -26.68 28.60
N VAL A 81 -30.35 -25.43 28.93
CA VAL A 81 -30.72 -24.95 30.27
C VAL A 81 -32.11 -24.34 30.21
N ALA A 82 -33.00 -24.70 31.14
CA ALA A 82 -34.36 -24.13 31.22
C ALA A 82 -34.95 -24.26 32.63
N GLN A 83 -36.03 -23.52 32.93
CA GLN A 83 -36.76 -23.68 34.20
C GLN A 83 -37.65 -24.94 34.22
N ARG A 84 -38.22 -25.30 33.07
CA ARG A 84 -39.09 -26.48 32.92
C ARG A 84 -38.91 -27.09 31.53
N VAL A 85 -38.72 -28.41 31.48
CA VAL A 85 -38.67 -29.19 30.25
C VAL A 85 -39.69 -30.31 30.31
N GLU A 86 -40.55 -30.41 29.31
CA GLU A 86 -41.57 -31.45 29.18
C GLU A 86 -41.30 -32.30 27.93
N TYR A 87 -41.08 -33.59 28.13
CA TYR A 87 -40.84 -34.54 27.05
C TYR A 87 -42.06 -35.46 26.87
N ASN A 88 -42.65 -35.44 25.68
CA ASN A 88 -43.74 -36.33 25.30
C ASN A 88 -43.18 -37.55 24.56
N ARG A 89 -43.33 -38.74 25.15
CA ARG A 89 -42.78 -39.99 24.61
C ARG A 89 -43.50 -40.49 23.36
N ASN A 90 -44.77 -40.11 23.17
CA ASN A 90 -45.54 -40.51 22.00
C ASN A 90 -45.14 -39.70 20.76
N THR A 91 -45.06 -38.38 20.91
CA THR A 91 -44.72 -37.47 19.81
C THR A 91 -43.22 -37.24 19.66
N LYS A 92 -42.41 -37.75 20.59
CA LYS A 92 -40.95 -37.54 20.65
C LYS A 92 -40.57 -36.06 20.64
N ARG A 93 -41.40 -35.22 21.26
CA ARG A 93 -41.18 -33.77 21.35
C ARG A 93 -40.78 -33.35 22.75
N LEU A 94 -39.85 -32.41 22.80
CA LEU A 94 -39.32 -31.80 24.00
C LEU A 94 -39.67 -30.32 23.98
N VAL A 95 -40.43 -29.90 24.99
CA VAL A 95 -40.89 -28.53 25.17
C VAL A 95 -40.16 -27.92 26.36
N ALA A 96 -39.25 -27.00 26.10
CA ALA A 96 -38.53 -26.24 27.13
C ALA A 96 -39.17 -24.87 27.32
N SER A 97 -39.28 -24.42 28.57
CA SER A 97 -39.92 -23.15 28.92
C SER A 97 -39.23 -22.47 30.12
N GLY A 98 -39.19 -21.14 30.06
CA GLY A 98 -38.62 -20.28 31.10
C GLY A 98 -37.11 -20.14 30.96
N ALA A 99 -36.67 -19.00 30.41
CA ALA A 99 -35.27 -18.63 30.20
C ALA A 99 -34.44 -19.77 29.58
N VAL A 100 -34.88 -20.25 28.41
CA VAL A 100 -34.25 -21.36 27.71
C VAL A 100 -32.96 -20.87 27.06
N GLU A 101 -31.85 -21.55 27.34
CA GLU A 101 -30.55 -21.35 26.69
C GLU A 101 -30.08 -22.69 26.11
N LEU A 102 -29.84 -22.72 24.80
CA LEU A 102 -29.31 -23.86 24.06
C LEU A 102 -27.96 -23.47 23.46
N ILE A 103 -26.91 -24.20 23.81
CA ILE A 103 -25.59 -24.10 23.21
C ILE A 103 -25.42 -25.32 22.31
N ASN A 104 -25.30 -25.09 21.01
CA ASN A 104 -25.07 -26.16 20.05
C ASN A 104 -23.63 -26.67 20.10
N SER A 105 -23.40 -27.86 19.56
CA SER A 105 -22.07 -28.48 19.44
C SER A 105 -21.05 -27.63 18.65
N ASP A 106 -21.51 -26.72 17.79
CA ASP A 106 -20.67 -25.79 17.05
C ASP A 106 -20.30 -24.51 17.84
N GLY A 107 -20.86 -24.34 19.04
CA GLY A 107 -20.66 -23.16 19.90
C GLY A 107 -21.67 -22.02 19.67
N THR A 108 -22.64 -22.18 18.76
CA THR A 108 -23.74 -21.22 18.57
C THR A 108 -24.65 -21.24 19.80
N LYS A 109 -24.93 -20.06 20.37
CA LYS A 109 -25.85 -19.90 21.50
C LYS A 109 -27.22 -19.44 21.02
N ILE A 110 -28.25 -20.04 21.56
CA ILE A 110 -29.65 -19.81 21.24
C ILE A 110 -30.39 -19.54 22.55
N ASN A 111 -31.02 -18.38 22.67
CA ASN A 111 -31.82 -18.00 23.84
C ASN A 111 -33.28 -17.81 23.42
N SER A 112 -34.21 -18.27 24.25
CA SER A 112 -35.66 -18.18 23.99
C SER A 112 -36.48 -18.31 25.27
N ASP A 113 -37.71 -17.81 25.26
CA ASP A 113 -38.68 -18.05 26.34
C ASP A 113 -39.32 -19.44 26.27
N HIS A 114 -39.45 -19.99 25.06
CA HIS A 114 -40.14 -21.24 24.78
C HIS A 114 -39.62 -21.91 23.50
N ILE A 115 -39.18 -23.16 23.63
CA ILE A 115 -38.68 -24.00 22.54
C ILE A 115 -39.51 -25.29 22.49
N ASP A 116 -40.10 -25.60 21.34
CA ASP A 116 -40.70 -26.91 21.02
C ASP A 116 -39.85 -27.58 19.94
N ILE A 117 -39.12 -28.63 20.29
CA ILE A 117 -38.18 -29.33 19.41
C ILE A 117 -38.44 -30.83 19.42
N THR A 118 -38.05 -31.52 18.36
CA THR A 118 -37.96 -32.99 18.36
C THR A 118 -36.80 -33.46 19.24
N ASP A 119 -36.84 -34.71 19.71
CA ASP A 119 -35.81 -35.29 20.58
C ASP A 119 -34.42 -35.46 19.94
N ASP A 120 -34.36 -35.39 18.61
CA ASP A 120 -33.14 -35.32 17.82
C ASP A 120 -32.68 -33.87 17.51
N PHE A 121 -33.40 -32.86 18.01
CA PHE A 121 -33.15 -31.43 17.80
C PHE A 121 -33.20 -30.99 16.32
N ALA A 122 -33.72 -31.81 15.42
CA ALA A 122 -33.73 -31.54 13.98
C ALA A 122 -34.83 -30.54 13.57
N ASP A 123 -36.05 -30.74 14.08
CA ASP A 123 -37.19 -29.89 13.80
C ASP A 123 -37.62 -29.15 15.05
N GLY A 124 -37.98 -27.88 14.91
CA GLY A 124 -38.46 -27.13 16.07
C GLY A 124 -39.04 -25.78 15.75
N PHE A 125 -39.91 -25.34 16.65
CA PHE A 125 -40.47 -24.01 16.66
C PHE A 125 -40.02 -23.29 17.94
N VAL A 126 -39.58 -22.05 17.76
CA VAL A 126 -39.05 -21.23 18.86
C VAL A 126 -39.75 -19.89 18.88
N ASN A 127 -40.21 -19.46 20.05
CA ASN A 127 -40.75 -18.12 20.27
C ASN A 127 -39.70 -17.20 20.89
N ALA A 128 -39.63 -15.94 20.47
CA ALA A 128 -38.67 -14.94 20.95
C ALA A 128 -37.22 -15.45 20.89
N LEU A 129 -36.77 -15.81 19.69
CA LEU A 129 -35.45 -16.39 19.46
C LEU A 129 -34.37 -15.30 19.41
N ARG A 130 -33.28 -15.49 20.15
CA ARG A 130 -32.02 -14.76 19.99
C ARG A 130 -30.90 -15.76 19.70
N VAL A 131 -30.05 -15.47 18.72
CA VAL A 131 -28.94 -16.33 18.32
C VAL A 131 -27.65 -15.54 18.29
N GLU A 132 -26.61 -16.07 18.94
CA GLU A 132 -25.23 -15.60 18.87
C GLU A 132 -24.37 -16.68 18.21
N THR A 133 -23.75 -16.35 17.07
CA THR A 133 -22.83 -17.24 16.37
C THR A 133 -21.39 -17.08 16.87
N VAL A 134 -20.55 -18.09 16.66
CA VAL A 134 -19.12 -18.07 17.05
C VAL A 134 -18.35 -16.89 16.43
N ASN A 135 -18.75 -16.45 15.23
CA ASN A 135 -18.14 -15.31 14.54
C ASN A 135 -18.79 -13.96 14.90
N LYS A 136 -19.47 -13.88 16.05
CA LYS A 136 -20.14 -12.67 16.57
C LYS A 136 -21.13 -12.02 15.58
N ALA A 137 -21.89 -12.86 14.87
CA ALA A 137 -23.10 -12.42 14.18
C ALA A 137 -24.33 -12.76 15.02
N TYR A 138 -25.28 -11.82 15.08
CA TYR A 138 -26.44 -11.88 15.96
C TYR A 138 -27.73 -11.91 15.16
N PHE A 139 -28.65 -12.79 15.55
CA PHE A 139 -30.01 -12.86 15.02
C PHE A 139 -31.03 -12.70 16.15
N ALA A 140 -32.15 -12.05 15.88
CA ALA A 140 -33.28 -12.00 16.80
C ALA A 140 -34.59 -12.08 16.01
N SER A 141 -35.63 -12.77 16.52
CA SER A 141 -36.93 -12.84 15.83
C SER A 141 -38.10 -13.09 16.79
N GLU A 142 -39.31 -12.76 16.33
CA GLU A 142 -40.55 -13.04 17.09
C GLU A 142 -40.81 -14.55 17.16
N SER A 143 -40.59 -15.25 16.04
CA SER A 143 -40.60 -16.70 15.99
C SER A 143 -39.57 -17.22 15.00
N ALA A 144 -39.21 -18.49 15.15
CA ALA A 144 -38.37 -19.18 14.20
C ALA A 144 -38.77 -20.65 14.05
N GLU A 145 -38.65 -21.16 12.84
CA GLU A 145 -38.91 -22.55 12.47
C GLU A 145 -37.62 -23.17 11.95
N ARG A 146 -37.20 -24.27 12.57
CA ARG A 146 -36.12 -25.12 12.08
C ARG A 146 -36.73 -26.34 11.40
N MET A 147 -36.31 -26.60 10.17
CA MET A 147 -36.75 -27.74 9.37
C MET A 147 -35.55 -28.58 8.92
N GLY A 148 -35.65 -29.89 9.15
CA GLY A 148 -34.68 -30.90 8.72
C GLY A 148 -33.28 -30.68 9.29
N GLY A 149 -33.14 -30.02 10.43
CA GLY A 149 -31.85 -29.74 11.08
C GLY A 149 -30.95 -28.73 10.35
N VAL A 150 -31.32 -28.27 9.16
CA VAL A 150 -30.43 -27.51 8.24
C VAL A 150 -30.96 -26.13 7.91
N LEU A 151 -32.28 -25.97 7.82
CA LEU A 151 -32.92 -24.72 7.43
C LEU A 151 -33.56 -24.06 8.65
N THR A 152 -33.13 -22.85 8.99
CA THR A 152 -33.75 -22.04 10.05
C THR A 152 -34.40 -20.81 9.42
N THR A 153 -35.71 -20.68 9.58
CA THR A 153 -36.49 -19.55 9.09
C THR A 153 -36.89 -18.68 10.27
N PHE A 154 -36.44 -17.44 10.29
CA PHE A 154 -36.81 -16.43 11.28
C PHE A 154 -37.94 -15.57 10.71
N HIS A 155 -39.04 -15.43 11.45
CA HIS A 155 -40.16 -14.57 11.10
C HIS A 155 -40.07 -13.24 11.84
N ASN A 156 -40.22 -12.13 11.11
CA ASN A 156 -40.01 -10.78 11.62
C ASN A 156 -38.65 -10.65 12.34
N GLY A 157 -37.59 -11.05 11.63
CA GLY A 157 -36.25 -11.19 12.16
C GLY A 157 -35.37 -9.95 11.98
N VAL A 158 -34.32 -9.87 12.78
CA VAL A 158 -33.26 -8.87 12.75
C VAL A 158 -31.91 -9.58 12.66
N TYR A 159 -31.02 -9.08 11.82
CA TYR A 159 -29.63 -9.51 11.71
C TYR A 159 -28.66 -8.34 11.89
N THR A 160 -27.57 -8.54 12.61
CA THR A 160 -26.46 -7.57 12.72
C THR A 160 -25.15 -8.27 13.07
N ALA A 161 -24.03 -7.70 12.65
CA ALA A 161 -22.72 -8.07 13.18
C ALA A 161 -22.27 -7.17 14.34
N CYS A 162 -23.08 -6.19 14.74
CA CYS A 162 -22.80 -5.34 15.88
C CYS A 162 -23.24 -6.01 17.17
N GLU A 163 -22.35 -6.01 18.16
CA GLU A 163 -22.65 -6.53 19.49
C GLU A 163 -23.78 -5.70 20.13
N PRO A 164 -24.89 -6.33 20.58
CA PRO A 164 -25.96 -5.62 21.26
C PRO A 164 -25.44 -4.91 22.52
N CYS A 165 -25.89 -3.68 22.75
CA CYS A 165 -25.41 -2.87 23.85
C CYS A 165 -26.04 -3.33 25.18
N GLU A 166 -25.23 -3.87 26.11
CA GLU A 166 -25.72 -4.38 27.40
C GLU A 166 -26.36 -3.28 28.26
N ASP A 167 -25.79 -2.07 28.26
CA ASP A 167 -26.28 -0.93 29.05
C ASP A 167 -27.59 -0.32 28.51
N LYS A 168 -27.88 -0.54 27.22
CA LYS A 168 -29.06 0.00 26.52
C LYS A 168 -29.66 -1.05 25.59
N PRO A 169 -30.31 -2.09 26.14
CA PRO A 169 -30.83 -3.22 25.37
C PRO A 169 -31.90 -2.82 24.35
N ASP A 170 -32.58 -1.69 24.54
CA ASP A 170 -33.61 -1.18 23.62
C ASP A 170 -33.04 -0.30 22.50
N SER A 171 -31.75 0.03 22.53
CA SER A 171 -31.12 0.85 21.49
C SER A 171 -30.82 0.03 20.24
N ALA A 172 -31.06 0.62 19.06
CA ALA A 172 -30.70 -0.04 17.81
C ALA A 172 -29.16 -0.11 17.66
N PRO A 173 -28.60 -1.22 17.16
CA PRO A 173 -27.17 -1.30 16.82
C PRO A 173 -26.81 -0.29 15.72
N THR A 174 -25.50 -0.01 15.55
CA THR A 174 -24.97 0.91 14.52
C THR A 174 -25.59 0.62 13.14
N TRP A 175 -25.69 -0.65 12.77
CA TRP A 175 -26.47 -1.10 11.62
C TRP A 175 -27.18 -2.43 11.91
N ARG A 176 -28.32 -2.66 11.24
CA ARG A 176 -29.03 -3.94 11.25
C ARG A 176 -29.88 -4.13 9.99
N VAL A 177 -30.21 -5.38 9.69
CA VAL A 177 -31.17 -5.74 8.65
C VAL A 177 -32.42 -6.27 9.32
N LYS A 178 -33.56 -5.59 9.17
CA LYS A 178 -34.86 -6.11 9.59
C LYS A 178 -35.56 -6.73 8.40
N ALA A 179 -36.01 -7.98 8.49
CA ALA A 179 -36.71 -8.65 7.40
C ALA A 179 -37.97 -9.35 7.90
N ARG A 180 -39.00 -9.42 7.05
CA ARG A 180 -40.18 -10.24 7.36
C ARG A 180 -39.82 -11.72 7.45
N LYS A 181 -38.84 -12.16 6.65
CA LYS A 181 -38.32 -13.53 6.66
C LYS A 181 -36.81 -13.50 6.51
N ILE A 182 -36.09 -14.15 7.43
CA ILE A 182 -34.66 -14.46 7.28
C ILE A 182 -34.56 -15.98 7.15
N ILE A 183 -33.93 -16.47 6.10
CA ILE A 183 -33.76 -17.90 5.83
C ILE A 183 -32.28 -18.19 5.94
N TRP A 184 -31.88 -18.83 7.04
CA TRP A 184 -30.52 -19.30 7.26
C TRP A 184 -30.41 -20.76 6.87
N ASN A 185 -29.61 -21.04 5.85
CA ASN A 185 -29.37 -22.39 5.34
C ASN A 185 -27.96 -22.85 5.71
N GLY A 186 -27.86 -23.82 6.62
CA GLY A 186 -26.59 -24.35 7.11
C GLY A 186 -25.79 -25.18 6.10
N GLU A 187 -26.45 -25.72 5.07
CA GLU A 187 -25.81 -26.54 4.01
C GLU A 187 -25.30 -25.67 2.86
N LYS A 188 -26.17 -24.82 2.29
CA LYS A 188 -25.78 -23.82 1.29
C LYS A 188 -24.88 -22.74 1.88
N LYS A 189 -24.84 -22.64 3.21
CA LYS A 189 -24.13 -21.62 3.97
C LYS A 189 -24.51 -20.22 3.48
N THR A 190 -25.80 -19.93 3.55
CA THR A 190 -26.39 -18.66 3.13
C THR A 190 -27.34 -18.11 4.18
N VAL A 191 -27.46 -16.79 4.20
CA VAL A 191 -28.51 -16.09 4.93
C VAL A 191 -29.25 -15.22 3.91
N ARG A 192 -30.48 -15.62 3.59
CA ARG A 192 -31.36 -14.90 2.65
C ARG A 192 -32.37 -14.07 3.43
N PHE A 193 -32.54 -12.81 3.03
CA PHE A 193 -33.49 -11.88 3.60
C PHE A 193 -34.60 -11.60 2.61
N GLU A 194 -35.86 -11.57 3.05
CA GLU A 194 -37.02 -11.23 2.23
C GLU A 194 -37.83 -10.09 2.85
N ASN A 195 -38.18 -9.11 2.02
CA ASN A 195 -38.82 -7.85 2.39
C ASN A 195 -38.05 -7.17 3.52
N ALA A 196 -36.76 -6.89 3.26
CA ALA A 196 -35.83 -6.38 4.25
C ALA A 196 -35.69 -4.87 4.20
N ASN A 197 -35.50 -4.26 5.36
CA ASN A 197 -35.07 -2.87 5.52
C ASN A 197 -33.69 -2.87 6.16
N PHE A 198 -32.73 -2.28 5.47
CA PHE A 198 -31.43 -1.95 6.06
C PHE A 198 -31.60 -0.68 6.90
N GLU A 199 -31.33 -0.79 8.20
CA GLU A 199 -31.38 0.32 9.15
C GLU A 199 -29.96 0.69 9.61
N PHE A 200 -29.69 1.98 9.67
CA PHE A 200 -28.44 2.56 10.19
C PHE A 200 -28.78 3.56 11.29
N PHE A 201 -28.22 3.39 12.48
CA PHE A 201 -28.64 4.10 13.70
C PHE A 201 -30.16 4.09 13.94
N GLY A 202 -30.83 2.99 13.56
CA GLY A 202 -32.29 2.83 13.66
C GLY A 202 -33.12 3.50 12.56
N PHE A 203 -32.51 4.25 11.64
CA PHE A 203 -33.19 4.85 10.49
C PHE A 203 -33.16 3.90 9.28
N PRO A 204 -34.31 3.61 8.62
CA PRO A 204 -34.33 2.78 7.42
C PRO A 204 -33.73 3.54 6.23
N LEU A 205 -32.63 3.03 5.68
CA LEU A 205 -31.94 3.65 4.53
C LEU A 205 -32.33 3.01 3.19
N ALA A 206 -32.54 1.70 3.15
CA ALA A 206 -32.82 0.98 1.91
C ALA A 206 -33.80 -0.17 2.14
N TYR A 207 -34.79 -0.27 1.25
CA TYR A 207 -35.66 -1.44 1.14
C TYR A 207 -35.09 -2.41 0.11
N LEU A 208 -34.90 -3.67 0.52
CA LEU A 208 -34.37 -4.75 -0.30
C LEU A 208 -35.42 -5.87 -0.37
N PRO A 209 -36.11 -6.06 -1.52
CA PRO A 209 -37.16 -7.07 -1.67
C PRO A 209 -36.65 -8.49 -1.35
N ALA A 210 -35.45 -8.82 -1.83
CA ALA A 210 -34.73 -10.01 -1.41
C ALA A 210 -33.23 -9.83 -1.67
N PHE A 211 -32.38 -10.28 -0.74
CA PHE A 211 -30.94 -10.40 -0.96
C PHE A 211 -30.38 -11.57 -0.14
N GLU A 212 -29.19 -12.04 -0.49
CA GLU A 212 -28.53 -13.17 0.16
C GLU A 212 -27.08 -12.82 0.48
N ILE A 213 -26.65 -13.12 1.70
CA ILE A 213 -25.25 -13.00 2.13
C ILE A 213 -24.68 -14.39 2.43
N ALA A 214 -23.35 -14.47 2.40
CA ALA A 214 -22.66 -15.66 2.88
C ALA A 214 -22.89 -15.84 4.39
N ASP A 215 -23.01 -17.09 4.81
CA ASP A 215 -22.97 -17.43 6.23
C ASP A 215 -21.66 -16.91 6.86
N PRO A 216 -21.68 -16.39 8.11
CA PRO A 216 -20.47 -15.90 8.78
C PRO A 216 -19.31 -16.90 8.85
N THR A 217 -19.57 -18.20 8.75
CA THR A 217 -18.56 -19.28 8.70
C THR A 217 -17.91 -19.45 7.33
N VAL A 218 -18.49 -18.88 6.28
CA VAL A 218 -17.96 -18.95 4.91
C VAL A 218 -17.02 -17.79 4.64
N LYS A 219 -15.75 -18.14 4.41
CA LYS A 219 -14.72 -17.17 4.06
C LYS A 219 -14.84 -16.66 2.61
N ARG A 220 -15.41 -17.46 1.69
CA ARG A 220 -15.47 -17.15 0.24
C ARG A 220 -16.76 -17.66 -0.38
N LYS A 221 -17.50 -16.79 -1.07
CA LYS A 221 -18.72 -17.13 -1.81
C LYS A 221 -18.93 -16.18 -2.98
N SER A 222 -19.43 -16.68 -4.10
CA SER A 222 -19.79 -15.84 -5.25
C SER A 222 -20.98 -14.92 -4.93
N GLY A 223 -20.95 -13.69 -5.43
CA GLY A 223 -22.04 -12.73 -5.26
C GLY A 223 -21.64 -11.30 -5.62
N PHE A 224 -22.63 -10.40 -5.59
CA PHE A 224 -22.37 -8.97 -5.68
C PHE A 224 -21.59 -8.52 -4.45
N LEU A 225 -20.49 -7.82 -4.69
CA LEU A 225 -19.86 -7.03 -3.66
C LEU A 225 -20.62 -5.72 -3.53
N ILE A 226 -20.40 -5.05 -2.41
CA ILE A 226 -21.05 -3.77 -2.17
C ILE A 226 -20.57 -2.75 -3.23
N PRO A 227 -21.50 -2.00 -3.87
CA PRO A 227 -21.12 -1.02 -4.88
C PRO A 227 -20.32 0.15 -4.30
N GLY A 228 -19.71 0.98 -5.14
CA GLY A 228 -19.02 2.21 -4.73
C GLY A 228 -19.50 3.40 -5.52
N ILE A 229 -19.44 4.60 -4.94
CA ILE A 229 -19.61 5.86 -5.67
C ILE A 229 -18.26 6.55 -5.70
N VAL A 230 -17.85 7.02 -6.87
CA VAL A 230 -16.62 7.78 -7.07
C VAL A 230 -16.94 9.11 -7.72
N TYR A 231 -16.16 10.15 -7.44
CA TYR A 231 -16.31 11.44 -8.10
C TYR A 231 -14.95 11.99 -8.49
N LYS A 232 -14.85 12.43 -9.75
CA LYS A 232 -13.70 13.18 -10.27
C LYS A 232 -14.22 14.25 -11.23
N SER A 233 -13.58 15.41 -11.30
CA SER A 233 -14.06 16.55 -12.08
C SER A 233 -14.23 16.23 -13.58
N ASP A 234 -13.31 15.45 -14.14
CA ASP A 234 -13.22 14.99 -15.52
C ASP A 234 -14.11 13.77 -15.83
N LEU A 235 -14.29 12.85 -14.87
CA LEU A 235 -15.13 11.65 -15.01
C LEU A 235 -16.61 11.89 -14.64
N GLY A 236 -16.88 12.88 -13.79
CA GLY A 236 -18.17 13.10 -13.14
C GLY A 236 -18.42 12.11 -12.00
N ILE A 237 -19.69 11.81 -11.75
CA ILE A 237 -20.08 10.80 -10.74
C ILE A 237 -19.99 9.42 -11.38
N GLY A 238 -19.33 8.48 -10.72
CA GLY A 238 -19.24 7.08 -11.13
C GLY A 238 -19.91 6.15 -10.12
N VAL A 239 -20.61 5.13 -10.60
CA VAL A 239 -21.14 4.03 -9.77
C VAL A 239 -20.45 2.73 -10.17
N LYS A 240 -19.66 2.17 -9.25
CA LYS A 240 -18.88 0.94 -9.38
C LYS A 240 -19.69 -0.23 -8.79
N VAL A 241 -19.88 -1.32 -9.54
CA VAL A 241 -20.61 -2.51 -9.09
C VAL A 241 -19.73 -3.75 -9.34
N PRO A 242 -19.10 -4.32 -8.30
CA PRO A 242 -18.30 -5.53 -8.42
C PRO A 242 -19.14 -6.80 -8.22
N TYR A 243 -18.81 -7.86 -8.95
CA TYR A 243 -19.31 -9.21 -8.75
C TYR A 243 -18.14 -10.17 -8.61
N TYR A 244 -18.10 -10.87 -7.48
CA TYR A 244 -17.06 -11.84 -7.15
C TYR A 244 -17.50 -13.26 -7.51
N PHE A 245 -16.63 -14.02 -8.16
CA PHE A 245 -16.81 -15.43 -8.49
C PHE A 245 -15.81 -16.27 -7.68
N ALA A 246 -16.32 -16.98 -6.67
CA ALA A 246 -15.59 -18.02 -5.97
C ALA A 246 -15.56 -19.29 -6.83
N LEU A 247 -14.61 -19.40 -7.76
CA LEU A 247 -14.51 -20.51 -8.70
C LEU A 247 -13.84 -21.75 -8.08
N SER A 248 -12.80 -21.54 -7.27
CA SER A 248 -12.01 -22.60 -6.64
C SER A 248 -11.39 -22.13 -5.32
N PRO A 249 -11.03 -23.04 -4.39
CA PRO A 249 -10.18 -22.69 -3.24
C PRO A 249 -8.88 -21.99 -3.60
N THR A 250 -8.35 -22.20 -4.82
CA THR A 250 -7.06 -21.67 -5.28
C THR A 250 -7.15 -20.51 -6.26
N TYR A 251 -8.31 -20.22 -6.86
CA TYR A 251 -8.45 -19.10 -7.78
C TYR A 251 -9.85 -18.46 -7.76
N ASP A 252 -9.91 -17.17 -8.05
CA ASP A 252 -11.14 -16.39 -8.18
C ASP A 252 -11.11 -15.42 -9.37
N LEU A 253 -12.30 -14.93 -9.73
CA LEU A 253 -12.50 -13.87 -10.71
C LEU A 253 -13.40 -12.81 -10.09
N THR A 254 -13.05 -11.53 -10.23
CA THR A 254 -13.92 -10.40 -9.88
C THR A 254 -14.18 -9.59 -11.14
N VAL A 255 -15.43 -9.36 -11.49
CA VAL A 255 -15.83 -8.51 -12.62
C VAL A 255 -16.49 -7.26 -12.08
N THR A 256 -16.03 -6.10 -12.51
CA THR A 256 -16.51 -4.82 -12.01
C THR A 256 -16.99 -3.96 -13.17
N GLY A 257 -18.22 -3.44 -13.07
CA GLY A 257 -18.76 -2.47 -14.01
C GLY A 257 -18.85 -1.10 -13.34
N THR A 258 -18.25 -0.08 -13.94
CA THR A 258 -18.34 1.30 -13.45
C THR A 258 -19.00 2.20 -14.49
N GLY A 259 -20.13 2.81 -14.15
CA GLY A 259 -20.82 3.78 -15.01
C GLY A 259 -20.50 5.21 -14.59
N TYR A 260 -19.79 5.96 -15.43
CA TYR A 260 -19.46 7.38 -15.24
C TYR A 260 -20.45 8.29 -15.97
N THR A 261 -20.89 9.37 -15.32
CA THR A 261 -21.84 10.33 -15.92
C THR A 261 -21.29 11.06 -17.14
N LYS A 262 -19.96 11.27 -17.24
CA LYS A 262 -19.32 11.92 -18.39
C LYS A 262 -18.69 10.93 -19.37
N GLN A 263 -18.09 9.84 -18.87
CA GLN A 263 -17.26 8.96 -19.72
C GLN A 263 -17.96 7.67 -20.17
N GLY A 264 -19.09 7.28 -19.57
CA GLY A 264 -19.78 6.03 -19.91
C GLY A 264 -19.30 4.82 -19.10
N PHE A 265 -19.33 3.64 -19.70
CA PHE A 265 -19.13 2.36 -19.00
C PHE A 265 -17.69 1.85 -19.08
N LEU A 266 -17.03 1.74 -17.93
CA LEU A 266 -15.76 1.05 -17.72
C LEU A 266 -16.04 -0.38 -17.26
N GLY A 267 -15.49 -1.36 -17.98
CA GLY A 267 -15.46 -2.76 -17.54
C GLY A 267 -14.09 -3.13 -16.99
N GLU A 268 -14.04 -3.82 -15.86
CA GLU A 268 -12.82 -4.36 -15.25
C GLU A 268 -13.03 -5.86 -14.96
N ALA A 269 -11.97 -6.66 -15.09
CA ALA A 269 -11.95 -8.05 -14.65
C ALA A 269 -10.61 -8.38 -14.01
N GLU A 270 -10.64 -8.97 -12.81
CA GLU A 270 -9.48 -9.37 -12.02
C GLU A 270 -9.52 -10.86 -11.73
N TRP A 271 -8.54 -11.59 -12.25
CA TRP A 271 -8.28 -12.99 -11.92
C TRP A 271 -7.16 -13.07 -10.89
N ARG A 272 -7.35 -13.85 -9.82
CA ARG A 272 -6.30 -14.13 -8.83
C ARG A 272 -6.15 -15.61 -8.63
N GLN A 273 -4.92 -16.10 -8.61
CA GLN A 273 -4.63 -17.52 -8.45
C GLN A 273 -3.42 -17.76 -7.55
N ARG A 274 -3.58 -18.72 -6.65
CA ARG A 274 -2.58 -19.14 -5.67
C ARG A 274 -2.25 -20.62 -5.85
N PHE A 275 -0.96 -20.92 -5.87
CA PHE A 275 -0.37 -22.25 -5.89
C PHE A 275 0.36 -22.52 -4.57
N ASN A 276 0.91 -23.73 -4.41
CA ASN A 276 1.69 -24.07 -3.22
C ASN A 276 3.01 -23.29 -3.13
N ASN A 277 3.55 -22.88 -4.28
CA ASN A 277 4.87 -22.27 -4.39
C ASN A 277 4.82 -20.84 -4.97
N GLY A 278 3.65 -20.22 -5.07
CA GLY A 278 3.54 -18.89 -5.65
C GLY A 278 2.10 -18.45 -5.91
N GLU A 279 1.96 -17.25 -6.47
CA GLU A 279 0.68 -16.67 -6.83
C GLU A 279 0.84 -15.71 -8.00
N TYR A 280 -0.26 -15.45 -8.71
CA TYR A 280 -0.32 -14.38 -9.69
C TYR A 280 -1.73 -13.77 -9.76
N SER A 281 -1.78 -12.54 -10.26
CA SER A 281 -3.02 -11.86 -10.63
C SER A 281 -2.95 -11.30 -12.05
N LEU A 282 -4.09 -11.25 -12.72
CA LEU A 282 -4.29 -10.62 -14.02
C LEU A 282 -5.49 -9.67 -13.91
N LYS A 283 -5.28 -8.40 -14.23
CA LYS A 283 -6.31 -7.37 -14.28
C LYS A 283 -6.42 -6.85 -15.70
N ILE A 284 -7.63 -6.81 -16.24
CA ILE A 284 -7.94 -6.15 -17.51
C ILE A 284 -8.99 -5.08 -17.26
N ALA A 285 -8.88 -3.96 -17.93
CA ALA A 285 -9.89 -2.92 -17.88
C ALA A 285 -10.01 -2.19 -19.21
N GLY A 286 -11.19 -1.69 -19.53
CA GLY A 286 -11.41 -0.97 -20.78
C GLY A 286 -12.72 -0.19 -20.81
N ILE A 287 -12.70 0.91 -21.56
CA ILE A 287 -13.82 1.83 -21.73
C ILE A 287 -13.89 2.31 -23.17
N HIS A 288 -15.12 2.48 -23.65
CA HIS A 288 -15.40 3.31 -24.81
C HIS A 288 -15.96 4.66 -24.33
N GLN A 289 -15.13 5.70 -24.34
CA GLN A 289 -15.46 7.03 -23.84
C GLN A 289 -16.59 7.66 -24.62
N GLN A 290 -17.59 8.18 -23.90
CA GLN A 290 -18.72 8.90 -24.47
C GLN A 290 -18.39 10.37 -24.77
N ASP A 291 -17.64 11.03 -23.90
CA ASP A 291 -17.25 12.44 -24.04
C ASP A 291 -15.75 12.66 -23.74
N PRO A 292 -14.84 12.34 -24.67
CA PRO A 292 -13.43 12.64 -24.52
C PRO A 292 -13.13 14.14 -24.35
N ASP A 293 -14.00 15.02 -24.87
CA ASP A 293 -13.80 16.47 -24.78
C ASP A 293 -14.00 17.00 -23.36
N ALA A 294 -14.67 16.25 -22.47
CA ALA A 294 -14.76 16.60 -21.05
C ALA A 294 -13.40 16.60 -20.31
N PHE A 295 -12.35 16.02 -20.91
CA PHE A 295 -10.98 16.10 -20.41
C PHE A 295 -10.23 17.35 -20.89
N ILE A 296 -10.78 18.15 -21.80
CA ILE A 296 -10.15 19.39 -22.26
C ILE A 296 -10.26 20.43 -21.15
N ASP A 297 -9.12 20.84 -20.62
CA ASP A 297 -9.04 21.92 -19.64
C ASP A 297 -8.53 23.18 -20.32
N SER A 298 -9.25 24.29 -20.14
CA SER A 298 -8.85 25.62 -20.66
C SER A 298 -8.52 25.65 -22.15
N GLY A 299 -9.14 24.76 -22.95
CA GLY A 299 -8.93 24.63 -24.39
C GLY A 299 -7.73 23.76 -24.78
N ILE A 300 -7.00 23.18 -23.82
CA ILE A 300 -5.82 22.35 -24.04
C ILE A 300 -6.24 20.88 -24.07
N ARG A 301 -5.88 20.19 -25.16
CA ARG A 301 -6.10 18.75 -25.31
C ARG A 301 -4.97 17.96 -24.62
N ASN A 302 -5.32 16.80 -24.11
CA ASN A 302 -4.42 15.93 -23.35
C ASN A 302 -4.55 14.46 -23.82
N VAL A 303 -3.81 13.55 -23.20
CA VAL A 303 -3.81 12.11 -23.54
C VAL A 303 -5.21 11.51 -23.41
N ASP A 304 -5.96 11.94 -22.40
CA ASP A 304 -7.31 11.44 -22.11
C ASP A 304 -8.36 11.89 -23.13
N SER A 305 -8.24 13.11 -23.67
CA SER A 305 -9.12 13.63 -24.73
C SER A 305 -8.72 13.15 -26.13
N GLY A 306 -7.45 12.81 -26.33
CA GLY A 306 -6.85 12.59 -27.64
C GLY A 306 -6.49 13.88 -28.39
N ALA A 307 -5.74 13.73 -29.48
CA ALA A 307 -5.28 14.85 -30.30
C ALA A 307 -6.44 15.52 -31.06
N ALA A 308 -6.21 16.71 -31.60
CA ALA A 308 -7.23 17.42 -32.38
C ALA A 308 -7.61 16.61 -33.63
N GLY A 309 -8.91 16.30 -33.77
CA GLY A 309 -9.44 15.48 -34.87
C GLY A 309 -9.36 13.97 -34.66
N ASP A 310 -8.70 13.50 -33.59
CA ASP A 310 -8.61 12.09 -33.22
C ASP A 310 -8.93 11.89 -31.73
N PRO A 311 -10.22 11.90 -31.35
CA PRO A 311 -10.62 11.76 -29.96
C PRO A 311 -10.31 10.37 -29.45
N ASN A 312 -9.72 10.28 -28.26
CA ASN A 312 -9.33 9.00 -27.66
C ASN A 312 -10.56 8.25 -27.12
N LYS A 313 -11.29 7.57 -28.02
CA LYS A 313 -12.56 6.94 -27.68
C LYS A 313 -12.42 5.57 -27.06
N PHE A 314 -11.41 4.78 -27.42
CA PHE A 314 -11.22 3.46 -26.85
C PHE A 314 -9.93 3.42 -26.06
N ARG A 315 -10.05 3.08 -24.77
CA ARG A 315 -8.90 2.97 -23.89
C ARG A 315 -9.00 1.73 -23.02
N GLY A 316 -7.86 1.16 -22.67
CA GLY A 316 -7.81 -0.01 -21.83
C GLY A 316 -6.40 -0.37 -21.37
N MET A 317 -6.35 -1.35 -20.47
CA MET A 317 -5.12 -1.88 -19.91
C MET A 317 -5.23 -3.38 -19.65
N MET A 318 -4.06 -4.00 -19.55
CA MET A 318 -3.83 -5.32 -19.00
C MET A 318 -2.63 -5.24 -18.05
N GLY A 319 -2.88 -5.45 -16.77
CA GLY A 319 -1.87 -5.57 -15.73
C GLY A 319 -1.74 -7.02 -15.26
N THR A 320 -0.53 -7.52 -15.08
CA THR A 320 -0.31 -8.82 -14.42
C THR A 320 0.90 -8.79 -13.51
N LYS A 321 0.78 -9.40 -12.35
CA LYS A 321 1.88 -9.59 -11.41
C LYS A 321 1.89 -11.02 -10.89
N GLY A 322 3.07 -11.59 -10.69
CA GLY A 322 3.23 -12.94 -10.18
C GLY A 322 4.56 -13.15 -9.48
N GLN A 323 4.57 -14.04 -8.51
CA GLN A 323 5.77 -14.39 -7.75
C GLN A 323 5.73 -15.88 -7.40
N PHE A 324 6.82 -16.57 -7.68
CA PHE A 324 6.97 -18.02 -7.51
C PHE A 324 8.32 -18.33 -6.86
N ALA A 325 8.27 -19.03 -5.73
CA ALA A 325 9.42 -19.71 -5.16
C ALA A 325 9.68 -20.99 -5.97
N ILE A 326 10.77 -21.02 -6.72
CA ILE A 326 11.23 -22.22 -7.44
C ILE A 326 11.72 -23.25 -6.42
N ASN A 327 12.44 -22.79 -5.40
CA ASN A 327 12.88 -23.55 -4.21
C ASN A 327 13.21 -22.56 -3.07
N GLU A 328 13.75 -23.05 -1.94
CA GLU A 328 14.10 -22.21 -0.78
C GLU A 328 15.09 -21.07 -1.08
N ARG A 329 15.82 -21.14 -2.20
CA ARG A 329 16.85 -20.16 -2.58
C ARG A 329 16.45 -19.25 -3.72
N TRP A 330 15.57 -19.70 -4.62
CA TRP A 330 15.30 -19.03 -5.90
C TRP A 330 13.85 -18.60 -6.03
N ASN A 331 13.65 -17.33 -6.34
CA ASN A 331 12.36 -16.70 -6.60
C ASN A 331 12.33 -16.13 -8.02
N PHE A 332 11.29 -16.44 -8.77
CA PHE A 332 10.99 -15.87 -10.07
C PHE A 332 9.71 -15.04 -9.98
N GLY A 333 9.65 -13.90 -10.65
CA GLY A 333 8.45 -13.09 -10.65
C GLY A 333 8.39 -12.08 -11.78
N TRP A 334 7.24 -11.43 -11.88
CA TRP A 334 6.97 -10.37 -12.84
C TRP A 334 5.94 -9.38 -12.30
N ASP A 335 5.97 -8.17 -12.84
CA ASP A 335 4.92 -7.17 -12.74
C ASP A 335 4.90 -6.42 -14.09
N VAL A 336 3.79 -6.43 -14.81
CA VAL A 336 3.72 -5.92 -16.18
C VAL A 336 2.44 -5.14 -16.35
N LEU A 337 2.55 -3.93 -16.89
CA LEU A 337 1.44 -3.09 -17.31
C LEU A 337 1.52 -2.82 -18.81
N LEU A 338 0.48 -3.22 -19.51
CA LEU A 338 0.21 -2.81 -20.89
C LEU A 338 -1.02 -1.92 -20.90
N GLN A 339 -0.98 -0.81 -21.61
CA GLN A 339 -2.10 0.12 -21.73
C GLN A 339 -2.15 0.73 -23.13
N SER A 340 -3.35 1.04 -23.60
CA SER A 340 -3.60 1.64 -24.92
C SER A 340 -2.95 3.01 -25.09
N ASP A 341 -2.90 3.77 -24.00
CA ASP A 341 -2.28 5.07 -23.87
C ASP A 341 -1.55 5.14 -22.54
N LYS A 342 -0.68 6.13 -22.38
CA LYS A 342 0.23 6.21 -21.22
C LYS A 342 -0.45 6.57 -19.89
N ASN A 343 -1.74 6.93 -19.85
CA ASN A 343 -2.36 7.51 -18.65
C ASN A 343 -3.65 6.77 -18.20
N PHE A 344 -4.08 5.72 -18.90
CA PHE A 344 -5.35 5.06 -18.65
C PHE A 344 -5.52 4.60 -17.20
N SER A 345 -4.56 3.85 -16.67
CA SER A 345 -4.70 3.21 -15.35
C SER A 345 -4.75 4.25 -14.22
N ARG A 346 -4.00 5.35 -14.38
CA ARG A 346 -4.03 6.52 -13.49
C ARG A 346 -5.34 7.31 -13.60
N THR A 347 -5.85 7.55 -14.80
CA THR A 347 -7.09 8.34 -15.01
C THR A 347 -8.31 7.68 -14.37
N TYR A 348 -8.45 6.36 -14.50
CA TYR A 348 -9.57 5.59 -13.95
C TYR A 348 -9.30 4.98 -12.56
N ALA A 349 -8.18 5.33 -11.93
CA ALA A 349 -7.78 4.84 -10.62
C ALA A 349 -7.85 3.29 -10.50
N ILE A 350 -7.27 2.58 -11.47
CA ILE A 350 -7.27 1.12 -11.48
C ILE A 350 -6.39 0.59 -10.34
N ASP A 351 -6.99 -0.17 -9.43
CA ASP A 351 -6.33 -0.63 -8.20
C ASP A 351 -5.07 -1.45 -8.51
N GLY A 352 -3.94 -1.03 -7.93
CA GLY A 352 -2.62 -1.64 -8.12
C GLY A 352 -1.83 -1.13 -9.33
N TYR A 353 -2.42 -0.29 -10.18
CA TYR A 353 -1.78 0.20 -11.43
C TYR A 353 -1.95 1.71 -11.65
N SER A 354 -2.45 2.48 -10.68
CA SER A 354 -2.75 3.90 -10.82
C SER A 354 -1.62 4.87 -10.41
N GLU A 355 -0.43 4.35 -10.12
CA GLU A 355 0.73 5.13 -9.68
C GLU A 355 1.31 6.01 -10.82
N THR A 356 1.88 7.17 -10.48
CA THR A 356 2.48 8.09 -11.47
C THR A 356 3.63 7.46 -12.25
N VAL A 357 4.39 6.56 -11.63
CA VAL A 357 5.45 5.79 -12.32
C VAL A 357 5.20 4.34 -12.01
N HIS A 358 5.03 3.52 -13.05
CA HIS A 358 4.91 2.08 -12.92
C HIS A 358 6.14 1.41 -13.52
N GLN A 359 6.79 0.53 -12.75
CA GLN A 359 7.94 -0.24 -13.19
C GLN A 359 7.50 -1.64 -13.59
N SER A 360 7.35 -1.89 -14.89
CA SER A 360 7.16 -3.24 -15.38
C SER A 360 8.48 -4.00 -15.32
N SER A 361 8.50 -5.19 -14.73
CA SER A 361 9.69 -6.00 -14.56
C SER A 361 9.43 -7.51 -14.68
N VAL A 362 10.46 -8.24 -15.06
CA VAL A 362 10.54 -9.71 -14.98
C VAL A 362 11.89 -10.04 -14.36
N TYR A 363 11.91 -10.85 -13.30
CA TYR A 363 13.11 -11.05 -12.50
C TYR A 363 13.29 -12.50 -12.03
N LEU A 364 14.55 -12.85 -11.76
CA LEU A 364 14.97 -14.05 -11.05
C LEU A 364 15.96 -13.64 -9.97
N THR A 365 15.61 -13.90 -8.72
CA THR A 365 16.41 -13.57 -7.54
C THR A 365 16.81 -14.86 -6.80
N GLY A 366 18.08 -14.96 -6.44
CA GLY A 366 18.67 -16.06 -5.69
C GLY A 366 19.31 -15.56 -4.39
N LEU A 367 18.97 -16.20 -3.26
CA LEU A 367 19.60 -15.96 -1.96
C LEU A 367 20.19 -17.28 -1.45
N ASN A 368 21.47 -17.26 -1.08
CA ASN A 368 22.14 -18.41 -0.47
C ASN A 368 23.12 -17.94 0.61
N ASP A 369 22.67 -17.99 1.86
CA ASP A 369 23.37 -17.52 3.06
C ASP A 369 23.87 -16.07 2.93
N ARG A 370 25.14 -15.90 2.54
CA ARG A 370 25.82 -14.60 2.42
C ARG A 370 25.85 -14.07 0.98
N ASN A 371 25.31 -14.83 0.03
CA ASN A 371 25.39 -14.54 -1.39
C ASN A 371 24.03 -14.13 -1.95
N TYR A 372 24.06 -13.17 -2.88
CA TYR A 372 22.87 -12.61 -3.53
C TYR A 372 23.07 -12.63 -5.04
N PHE A 373 22.04 -13.03 -5.77
CA PHE A 373 21.97 -12.97 -7.22
C PHE A 373 20.63 -12.35 -7.61
N ASP A 374 20.63 -11.44 -8.56
CA ASP A 374 19.43 -10.85 -9.13
C ASP A 374 19.67 -10.54 -10.60
N ILE A 375 18.78 -11.03 -11.45
CA ILE A 375 18.73 -10.60 -12.85
C ILE A 375 17.31 -10.16 -13.17
N ARG A 376 17.18 -8.97 -13.75
CA ARG A 376 15.90 -8.36 -14.06
C ARG A 376 15.90 -7.66 -15.41
N ALA A 377 14.78 -7.80 -16.11
CA ALA A 377 14.40 -6.96 -17.24
C ALA A 377 13.39 -5.93 -16.73
N MET A 378 13.55 -4.65 -17.07
CA MET A 378 12.67 -3.57 -16.58
C MET A 378 12.29 -2.57 -17.67
N ARG A 379 11.09 -2.01 -17.55
CA ARG A 379 10.60 -0.87 -18.33
C ARG A 379 9.86 0.08 -17.39
N PHE A 380 10.30 1.33 -17.36
CA PHE A 380 9.63 2.38 -16.59
C PHE A 380 8.57 3.06 -17.45
N GLN A 381 7.36 3.19 -16.95
CA GLN A 381 6.26 3.89 -17.60
C GLN A 381 5.83 5.06 -16.70
N VAL A 382 5.99 6.30 -17.19
CA VAL A 382 5.48 7.50 -16.52
C VAL A 382 4.05 7.74 -16.99
N GLN A 383 3.10 7.61 -16.08
CA GLN A 383 1.68 7.88 -16.33
C GLN A 383 1.37 9.36 -16.18
N GLU A 384 1.33 10.06 -17.31
CA GLU A 384 1.12 11.50 -17.41
C GLU A 384 0.03 11.83 -18.44
N ASN A 385 -0.72 12.90 -18.18
CA ASN A 385 -1.79 13.34 -19.09
C ASN A 385 -1.26 14.25 -20.23
N THR A 386 0.01 14.65 -20.19
CA THR A 386 0.62 15.52 -21.21
C THR A 386 0.77 14.78 -22.54
N LEU A 387 0.43 15.38 -23.69
CA LEU A 387 0.63 14.77 -25.02
C LEU A 387 2.12 14.57 -25.33
N ALA A 388 2.46 13.55 -26.15
CA ALA A 388 3.84 13.27 -26.51
C ALA A 388 4.53 14.38 -27.35
N SER A 389 3.75 15.27 -27.95
CA SER A 389 4.26 16.45 -28.68
C SER A 389 4.69 17.60 -27.77
N ASP A 390 4.32 17.56 -26.49
CA ASP A 390 4.65 18.60 -25.53
C ASP A 390 6.10 18.44 -25.03
N PRO A 391 6.91 19.51 -24.96
CA PRO A 391 8.29 19.45 -24.47
C PRO A 391 8.43 18.94 -23.02
N SER A 392 7.37 19.02 -22.21
CA SER A 392 7.36 18.53 -20.82
C SER A 392 7.04 17.03 -20.68
N ALA A 393 6.73 16.33 -21.78
CA ALA A 393 6.36 14.92 -21.76
C ALA A 393 7.56 14.00 -21.46
N ARG A 394 7.46 13.18 -20.41
CA ARG A 394 8.56 12.33 -19.92
C ARG A 394 8.41 10.87 -20.28
N SER A 395 7.21 10.41 -20.66
CA SER A 395 6.95 8.99 -20.90
C SER A 395 7.81 8.40 -22.02
N GLY A 396 8.09 9.17 -23.08
CA GLY A 396 8.92 8.71 -24.20
C GLY A 396 10.42 8.61 -23.87
N GLN A 397 10.86 9.38 -22.89
CA GLN A 397 12.26 9.48 -22.46
C GLN A 397 12.70 8.32 -21.55
N GLN A 398 11.74 7.55 -21.03
CA GLN A 398 12.03 6.46 -20.10
C GLN A 398 12.71 5.28 -20.81
N PRO A 399 13.69 4.62 -20.19
CA PRO A 399 14.45 3.54 -20.82
C PRO A 399 13.80 2.15 -20.70
N TRP A 400 14.27 1.26 -21.56
CA TRP A 400 14.29 -0.19 -21.34
C TRP A 400 15.61 -0.60 -20.68
N VAL A 401 15.56 -1.47 -19.67
CA VAL A 401 16.74 -2.03 -18.99
C VAL A 401 16.75 -3.54 -19.19
N LEU A 402 17.58 -4.04 -20.11
CA LEU A 402 17.50 -5.41 -20.64
C LEU A 402 18.90 -6.05 -20.84
N PRO A 403 19.46 -6.77 -19.85
CA PRO A 403 19.03 -6.91 -18.46
C PRO A 403 19.77 -5.94 -17.51
N SER A 404 19.37 -5.93 -16.24
CA SER A 404 20.19 -5.54 -15.08
C SER A 404 20.53 -6.82 -14.30
N LEU A 405 21.79 -6.99 -13.93
CA LEU A 405 22.34 -8.12 -13.21
C LEU A 405 23.11 -7.60 -12.00
N ASP A 406 22.79 -8.12 -10.82
CA ASP A 406 23.51 -7.89 -9.57
C ASP A 406 23.90 -9.22 -8.96
N TYR A 407 25.19 -9.39 -8.64
CA TYR A 407 25.71 -10.59 -8.03
C TYR A 407 26.71 -10.24 -6.93
N ALA A 408 26.40 -10.61 -5.69
CA ALA A 408 27.27 -10.45 -4.54
C ALA A 408 27.68 -11.82 -4.00
N TYR A 409 28.98 -12.06 -3.97
CA TYR A 409 29.59 -13.30 -3.50
C TYR A 409 30.55 -13.03 -2.35
N ILE A 410 30.37 -13.77 -1.25
CA ILE A 410 31.19 -13.70 -0.05
C ILE A 410 31.58 -15.13 0.32
N PRO A 411 32.86 -15.53 0.16
CA PRO A 411 33.32 -16.85 0.54
C PRO A 411 33.05 -17.17 2.02
N ASP A 412 32.72 -18.42 2.31
CA ASP A 412 32.46 -18.88 3.68
C ASP A 412 33.71 -18.83 4.55
N MET A 413 34.87 -19.11 3.97
CA MET A 413 36.15 -19.06 4.66
C MET A 413 36.77 -17.66 4.58
N ALA A 414 37.36 -17.22 5.69
CA ALA A 414 38.18 -16.00 5.69
C ALA A 414 39.40 -16.16 4.77
N VAL A 415 39.66 -15.15 3.95
CA VAL A 415 40.82 -15.08 3.05
C VAL A 415 41.88 -14.22 3.72
N ALA A 416 43.07 -14.74 3.95
CA ALA A 416 44.13 -14.04 4.70
C ALA A 416 43.67 -13.46 6.07
N GLY A 417 42.71 -14.15 6.71
CA GLY A 417 42.12 -13.74 8.00
C GLY A 417 41.14 -12.56 7.93
N GLY A 418 40.77 -12.11 6.73
CA GLY A 418 39.75 -11.10 6.48
C GLY A 418 38.56 -11.63 5.67
N GLN A 419 37.56 -10.79 5.47
CA GLN A 419 36.43 -11.07 4.61
C GLN A 419 36.71 -10.54 3.20
N LEU A 420 36.64 -11.43 2.20
CA LEU A 420 36.60 -11.06 0.79
C LEU A 420 35.14 -10.95 0.34
N SER A 421 34.82 -9.92 -0.42
CA SER A 421 33.53 -9.71 -1.09
C SER A 421 33.82 -9.47 -2.56
N ILE A 422 33.04 -10.12 -3.43
CA ILE A 422 33.08 -9.93 -4.88
C ILE A 422 31.69 -9.46 -5.30
N ASN A 423 31.61 -8.27 -5.87
CA ASN A 423 30.37 -7.71 -6.39
C ASN A 423 30.50 -7.55 -7.91
N VAL A 424 29.51 -8.04 -8.65
CA VAL A 424 29.42 -7.88 -10.10
C VAL A 424 28.08 -7.25 -10.40
N ASN A 425 28.11 -6.11 -11.10
CA ASN A 425 26.94 -5.46 -11.65
C ASN A 425 27.07 -5.42 -13.17
N ALA A 426 26.02 -5.73 -13.90
CA ALA A 426 25.96 -5.48 -15.34
C ALA A 426 24.59 -4.94 -15.73
N ARG A 427 24.56 -4.01 -16.67
CA ARG A 427 23.31 -3.44 -17.18
C ARG A 427 23.41 -3.11 -18.66
N VAL A 428 22.27 -3.18 -19.34
CA VAL A 428 22.10 -2.68 -20.70
C VAL A 428 20.85 -1.83 -20.74
N ILE A 429 20.98 -0.60 -21.22
CA ILE A 429 19.94 0.42 -21.29
C ILE A 429 19.71 0.76 -22.76
N SER A 430 18.45 0.79 -23.18
CA SER A 430 18.03 1.24 -24.51
C SER A 430 16.96 2.31 -24.35
N ARG A 431 17.12 3.42 -25.06
CA ARG A 431 16.21 4.56 -24.97
C ARG A 431 15.91 5.09 -26.37
N ASP A 432 14.63 5.26 -26.68
CA ASP A 432 14.17 5.67 -28.02
C ASP A 432 14.17 7.20 -28.20
N SER A 433 14.25 7.98 -27.12
CA SER A 433 14.16 9.45 -27.16
C SER A 433 15.12 10.09 -26.16
N LEU A 434 15.69 11.23 -26.55
CA LEU A 434 16.64 11.98 -25.73
C LEU A 434 15.90 12.61 -24.54
N ASP A 435 16.51 12.53 -23.36
CA ASP A 435 16.15 13.32 -22.20
C ASP A 435 17.22 14.40 -22.00
N GLU A 436 16.82 15.65 -22.18
CA GLU A 436 17.66 16.81 -21.97
C GLU A 436 16.88 17.92 -21.26
N SER A 437 17.61 18.73 -20.49
CA SER A 437 17.06 19.91 -19.84
C SER A 437 17.86 21.14 -20.26
N PHE A 438 17.18 22.27 -20.39
CA PHE A 438 17.75 23.53 -20.85
C PHE A 438 18.01 24.49 -19.70
N THR A 439 18.75 25.56 -19.98
CA THR A 439 19.08 26.61 -18.99
C THR A 439 17.82 27.26 -18.44
N GLU A 440 16.81 27.50 -19.28
CA GLU A 440 15.45 27.82 -18.84
C GLU A 440 14.55 26.58 -18.95
N ALA A 441 13.80 26.28 -17.89
CA ALA A 441 12.95 25.10 -17.83
C ALA A 441 11.99 25.04 -19.03
N TYR A 442 12.00 23.90 -19.74
CA TYR A 442 11.17 23.61 -20.92
C TYR A 442 11.36 24.57 -22.12
N ASN A 443 12.44 25.36 -22.16
CA ASN A 443 12.74 26.27 -23.26
C ASN A 443 13.95 25.80 -24.08
N SER A 444 13.68 25.07 -25.16
CA SER A 444 14.69 24.54 -26.09
C SER A 444 15.42 25.59 -26.94
N SER A 445 15.05 26.88 -26.82
CA SER A 445 15.82 27.98 -27.41
C SER A 445 17.01 28.40 -26.55
N THR A 446 17.07 27.91 -25.31
CA THR A 446 18.20 28.14 -24.41
C THR A 446 19.15 26.95 -24.41
N PRO A 447 20.46 27.15 -24.18
CA PRO A 447 21.43 26.07 -24.27
C PRO A 447 21.11 24.88 -23.35
N THR A 448 21.37 23.67 -23.83
CA THR A 448 21.30 22.43 -23.03
C THR A 448 22.15 22.57 -21.76
N LEU A 449 21.55 22.27 -20.61
CA LEU A 449 22.16 22.35 -19.28
C LEU A 449 22.52 20.97 -18.74
N ARG A 450 21.71 19.95 -19.05
CA ARG A 450 21.93 18.55 -18.67
C ARG A 450 21.36 17.63 -19.73
N VAL A 451 21.93 16.43 -19.81
CA VAL A 451 21.43 15.31 -20.62
C VAL A 451 21.21 14.10 -19.69
N PRO A 452 20.09 14.05 -18.94
CA PRO A 452 19.81 12.93 -18.03
C PRO A 452 19.63 11.58 -18.71
N GLY A 453 19.33 11.54 -20.02
CA GLY A 453 19.07 10.29 -20.70
C GLY A 453 19.49 10.33 -22.15
N ILE A 454 20.51 9.53 -22.48
CA ILE A 454 21.02 9.42 -23.85
C ILE A 454 20.09 8.52 -24.67
N ALA A 455 19.60 9.00 -25.82
CA ALA A 455 18.92 8.15 -26.81
C ALA A 455 19.93 7.25 -27.54
N GLY A 456 19.55 6.00 -27.75
CA GLY A 456 20.39 4.92 -28.26
C GLY A 456 20.53 3.79 -27.24
N GLN A 457 21.64 3.05 -27.32
CA GLN A 457 21.91 1.90 -26.47
C GLN A 457 23.24 2.08 -25.73
N ASN A 458 23.24 1.86 -24.42
CA ASN A 458 24.46 1.80 -23.62
C ASN A 458 24.47 0.56 -22.72
N GLY A 459 25.66 0.09 -22.36
CA GLY A 459 25.79 -0.99 -21.40
C GLY A 459 27.07 -0.86 -20.60
N ARG A 460 27.03 -1.40 -19.38
CA ARG A 460 28.13 -1.40 -18.42
C ARG A 460 28.22 -2.75 -17.75
N MET A 461 29.43 -3.22 -17.52
CA MET A 461 29.75 -4.30 -16.59
C MET A 461 30.82 -3.80 -15.62
N THR A 462 30.53 -3.92 -14.33
CA THR A 462 31.42 -3.57 -13.23
C THR A 462 31.67 -4.81 -12.39
N ALA A 463 32.94 -5.09 -12.09
CA ALA A 463 33.33 -6.13 -11.16
C ALA A 463 34.25 -5.52 -10.09
N GLU A 464 33.94 -5.77 -8.83
CA GLU A 464 34.70 -5.29 -7.69
C GLU A 464 35.03 -6.42 -6.74
N ALA A 465 36.28 -6.49 -6.30
CA ALA A 465 36.71 -7.33 -5.19
C ALA A 465 37.15 -6.44 -4.03
N GLU A 466 36.51 -6.59 -2.87
CA GLU A 466 36.85 -5.90 -1.62
C GLU A 466 37.32 -6.93 -0.58
N TRP A 467 38.50 -6.69 0.00
CA TRP A 467 38.98 -7.40 1.16
C TRP A 467 39.06 -6.46 2.35
N LYS A 468 38.54 -6.87 3.51
CA LYS A 468 38.66 -6.12 4.77
C LYS A 468 38.90 -7.02 5.96
N ARG A 469 39.64 -6.50 6.94
CA ARG A 469 39.92 -7.19 8.20
C ARG A 469 39.98 -6.20 9.34
N THR A 470 39.26 -6.45 10.41
CA THR A 470 39.27 -5.60 11.60
C THR A 470 40.21 -6.15 12.66
N PHE A 471 41.08 -5.30 13.18
CA PHE A 471 41.97 -5.57 14.30
C PHE A 471 41.53 -4.74 15.50
N THR A 472 41.30 -5.39 16.63
CA THR A 472 40.98 -4.72 17.90
C THR A 472 42.22 -4.68 18.77
N THR A 473 42.64 -3.49 19.18
CA THR A 473 43.74 -3.28 20.13
C THR A 473 43.27 -3.50 21.58
N ASP A 474 44.21 -3.64 22.51
CA ASP A 474 43.92 -3.77 23.95
C ASP A 474 43.12 -2.58 24.52
N GLY A 475 43.26 -1.39 23.91
CA GLY A 475 42.53 -0.16 24.26
C GLY A 475 41.15 -0.04 23.63
N GLY A 476 40.64 -1.08 22.96
CA GLY A 476 39.34 -1.10 22.28
C GLY A 476 39.29 -0.35 20.95
N LEU A 477 40.41 0.27 20.51
CA LEU A 477 40.54 0.85 19.18
C LEU A 477 40.46 -0.25 18.12
N GLN A 478 39.58 -0.06 17.14
CA GLN A 478 39.42 -0.93 15.98
C GLN A 478 40.08 -0.30 14.75
N LEU A 479 40.95 -1.05 14.11
CA LEU A 479 41.63 -0.68 12.87
C LEU A 479 41.22 -1.66 11.78
N THR A 480 40.61 -1.15 10.71
CA THR A 480 40.12 -1.95 9.59
C THR A 480 40.84 -1.52 8.31
N PRO A 481 42.00 -2.12 7.99
CA PRO A 481 42.55 -2.03 6.64
C PRO A 481 41.58 -2.65 5.63
N LEU A 482 41.53 -2.02 4.46
CA LEU A 482 40.68 -2.38 3.34
C LEU A 482 41.48 -2.31 2.04
N LEU A 483 41.29 -3.30 1.18
CA LEU A 483 41.81 -3.32 -0.18
C LEU A 483 40.64 -3.55 -1.12
N ALA A 484 40.45 -2.68 -2.10
CA ALA A 484 39.44 -2.88 -3.13
C ALA A 484 40.03 -2.70 -4.52
N LEU A 485 39.61 -3.54 -5.45
CA LEU A 485 39.91 -3.41 -6.86
C LEU A 485 38.61 -3.51 -7.65
N ARG A 486 38.30 -2.44 -8.37
CA ARG A 486 37.14 -2.33 -9.25
C ARG A 486 37.60 -2.20 -10.69
N GLY A 487 36.91 -2.89 -11.60
CA GLY A 487 37.07 -2.75 -13.04
C GLY A 487 35.71 -2.55 -13.70
N ASP A 488 35.63 -1.61 -14.63
CA ASP A 488 34.44 -1.31 -15.42
C ASP A 488 34.75 -1.46 -16.91
N ALA A 489 33.82 -2.04 -17.66
CA ALA A 489 33.79 -2.01 -19.11
C ALA A 489 32.43 -1.50 -19.58
N SER A 490 32.41 -0.51 -20.46
CA SER A 490 31.16 0.04 -21.00
C SER A 490 31.23 0.28 -22.50
N TYR A 491 30.05 0.26 -23.12
CA TYR A 491 29.86 0.66 -24.50
C TYR A 491 28.70 1.64 -24.60
N LEU A 492 28.74 2.48 -25.64
CA LEU A 492 27.74 3.46 -25.95
C LEU A 492 27.56 3.53 -27.47
N ASN A 493 26.33 3.37 -27.91
CA ASN A 493 25.85 3.68 -29.24
C ASN A 493 24.78 4.75 -29.11
N ALA A 494 25.19 6.02 -29.14
CA ALA A 494 24.31 7.17 -28.99
C ALA A 494 23.83 7.69 -30.34
N ASP A 495 22.57 8.12 -30.38
CA ASP A 495 22.01 8.77 -31.57
C ASP A 495 22.61 10.16 -31.81
N SER A 496 22.49 10.64 -33.05
CA SER A 496 23.03 11.95 -33.46
C SER A 496 22.46 13.12 -32.65
N ALA A 497 21.17 13.04 -32.26
CA ALA A 497 20.54 14.05 -31.41
C ALA A 497 21.19 14.12 -30.02
N SER A 498 21.46 12.97 -29.41
CA SER A 498 22.15 12.90 -28.11
C SER A 498 23.56 13.47 -28.19
N LEU A 499 24.32 13.13 -29.23
CA LEU A 499 25.66 13.68 -29.44
C LEU A 499 25.64 15.19 -29.66
N ALA A 500 24.62 15.72 -30.37
CA ALA A 500 24.44 17.15 -30.55
C ALA A 500 24.15 17.86 -29.22
N ALA A 501 23.23 17.34 -28.41
CA ALA A 501 22.90 17.89 -27.09
C ALA A 501 24.10 17.88 -26.12
N ILE A 502 24.92 16.82 -26.16
CA ILE A 502 26.16 16.74 -25.35
C ILE A 502 27.18 17.79 -25.81
N ASN A 503 27.33 18.00 -27.12
CA ASN A 503 28.20 19.05 -27.65
C ASN A 503 27.71 20.45 -27.26
N GLU A 504 26.40 20.68 -27.29
CA GLU A 504 25.77 21.93 -26.86
C GLU A 504 25.97 22.16 -25.36
N MET A 505 25.75 21.14 -24.53
CA MET A 505 26.00 21.19 -23.09
C MET A 505 27.47 21.51 -22.79
N ALA A 506 28.42 20.89 -23.48
CA ALA A 506 29.84 21.16 -23.28
C ALA A 506 30.20 22.62 -23.59
N ALA A 507 29.57 23.20 -24.62
CA ALA A 507 29.74 24.59 -25.03
C ALA A 507 28.97 25.60 -24.15
N ASN A 508 28.04 25.13 -23.29
CA ASN A 508 27.27 26.00 -22.41
C ASN A 508 28.21 26.75 -21.45
N PRO A 509 28.19 28.10 -21.39
CA PRO A 509 29.06 28.88 -20.52
C PRO A 509 28.95 28.56 -19.03
N LEU A 510 27.82 28.00 -18.57
CA LEU A 510 27.63 27.58 -17.18
C LEU A 510 28.36 26.28 -16.83
N ILE A 511 28.69 25.46 -17.84
CA ILE A 511 29.36 24.16 -17.68
C ILE A 511 30.82 24.25 -18.14
N ALA A 512 31.04 24.81 -19.33
CA ALA A 512 32.34 25.08 -19.95
C ALA A 512 33.32 23.89 -19.87
N THR A 513 32.97 22.78 -20.54
CA THR A 513 33.75 21.54 -20.52
C THR A 513 34.02 21.00 -21.94
N THR A 514 34.67 19.85 -22.04
CA THR A 514 34.98 19.18 -23.30
C THR A 514 33.92 18.13 -23.63
N ALA A 515 33.39 18.17 -24.85
CA ALA A 515 32.60 17.09 -25.40
C ALA A 515 33.53 15.98 -25.94
N ASP A 516 33.80 14.99 -25.11
CA ASP A 516 34.75 13.90 -25.39
C ASP A 516 34.11 12.50 -25.29
N MET A 517 32.79 12.45 -25.55
CA MET A 517 31.98 11.23 -25.49
C MET A 517 32.63 10.06 -26.25
N LYS A 518 32.74 8.92 -25.58
CA LYS A 518 33.36 7.71 -26.10
C LYS A 518 32.33 6.62 -26.34
N SER A 519 32.51 5.85 -27.40
CA SER A 519 31.67 4.68 -27.71
C SER A 519 32.08 3.42 -26.93
N SER A 520 33.29 3.37 -26.39
CA SER A 520 33.75 2.30 -25.51
C SER A 520 34.71 2.83 -24.45
N LEU A 521 34.54 2.35 -23.22
CA LEU A 521 35.39 2.67 -22.09
C LEU A 521 35.80 1.40 -21.34
N ALA A 522 37.03 1.41 -20.84
CA ALA A 522 37.48 0.51 -19.80
C ALA A 522 38.09 1.35 -18.68
N ARG A 523 37.63 1.16 -17.45
CA ARG A 523 38.12 1.87 -16.27
C ARG A 523 38.53 0.90 -15.19
N TYR A 524 39.41 1.32 -14.30
CA TYR A 524 39.75 0.59 -13.09
C TYR A 524 39.98 1.55 -11.93
N MET A 525 39.73 1.07 -10.72
CA MET A 525 39.97 1.79 -9.48
C MET A 525 40.56 0.84 -8.45
N ALA A 526 41.80 1.12 -8.04
CA ALA A 526 42.45 0.41 -6.94
C ALA A 526 42.40 1.30 -5.70
N THR A 527 41.82 0.80 -4.61
CA THR A 527 41.64 1.53 -3.36
C THR A 527 42.38 0.84 -2.23
N LEU A 528 43.22 1.59 -1.54
CA LEU A 528 43.79 1.22 -0.24
C LEU A 528 43.10 2.07 0.83
N GLY A 529 42.41 1.42 1.76
CA GLY A 529 41.68 2.05 2.84
C GLY A 529 42.24 1.69 4.21
N LEU A 530 42.16 2.62 5.14
CA LEU A 530 42.29 2.35 6.58
C LEU A 530 41.17 3.08 7.32
N GLU A 531 40.33 2.31 7.99
CA GLU A 531 39.31 2.84 8.90
C GLU A 531 39.75 2.65 10.35
N MET A 532 39.58 3.69 11.15
CA MET A 532 39.83 3.74 12.58
C MET A 532 38.52 4.06 13.30
N ARG A 533 38.14 3.22 14.25
CA ARG A 533 36.95 3.41 15.11
C ARG A 533 37.32 3.19 16.56
N TRP A 534 36.98 4.12 17.43
CA TRP A 534 37.28 3.99 18.86
C TRP A 534 36.02 4.08 19.73
N PRO A 535 35.25 3.00 19.91
CA PRO A 535 34.04 3.04 20.72
C PRO A 535 34.38 3.13 22.22
N VAL A 536 34.27 4.32 22.79
CA VAL A 536 34.48 4.57 24.24
C VAL A 536 33.15 4.56 24.96
N LEU A 537 32.97 3.60 25.87
CA LEU A 537 31.79 3.46 26.70
C LEU A 537 31.95 4.25 28.01
N PHE A 538 31.02 5.16 28.28
CA PHE A 538 30.86 5.87 29.55
C PHE A 538 29.57 5.40 30.22
N SER A 539 29.69 4.75 31.38
CA SER A 539 28.54 4.35 32.19
C SER A 539 28.38 5.31 33.38
N MET A 540 27.22 5.92 33.48
CA MET A 540 26.78 6.72 34.62
C MET A 540 25.70 5.97 35.41
N ALA A 541 25.28 6.47 36.57
CA ALA A 541 24.33 5.78 37.44
C ALA A 541 23.01 5.38 36.75
N ASN A 542 22.51 6.21 35.82
CA ASN A 542 21.25 6.01 35.10
C ASN A 542 21.38 6.23 33.58
N SER A 543 22.57 6.08 33.01
CA SER A 543 22.76 6.19 31.56
C SER A 543 24.02 5.51 31.08
N SER A 544 24.02 5.12 29.81
CA SER A 544 25.14 4.53 29.11
C SER A 544 25.36 5.30 27.82
N HIS A 545 26.58 5.76 27.60
CA HIS A 545 26.95 6.59 26.47
C HIS A 545 28.11 5.94 25.73
N ILE A 546 28.03 5.83 24.41
CA ILE A 546 29.11 5.39 23.54
C ILE A 546 29.47 6.57 22.65
N VAL A 547 30.70 7.05 22.79
CA VAL A 547 31.29 8.01 21.85
C VAL A 547 32.29 7.24 21.00
N GLU A 548 32.09 7.23 19.69
CA GLU A 548 32.94 6.55 18.73
C GLU A 548 33.56 7.59 17.79
N PRO A 549 34.77 8.13 18.11
CA PRO A 549 35.57 8.85 17.14
C PRO A 549 35.91 7.94 15.97
N MET A 550 35.80 8.49 14.77
CA MET A 550 36.02 7.79 13.52
C MET A 550 36.97 8.59 12.63
N ALA A 551 37.94 7.90 12.04
CA ALA A 551 38.73 8.44 10.96
C ALA A 551 38.87 7.38 9.86
N GLN A 552 38.75 7.78 8.61
CA GLN A 552 38.99 6.93 7.45
C GLN A 552 39.97 7.65 6.53
N VAL A 553 40.87 6.90 5.90
CA VAL A 553 41.65 7.38 4.77
C VAL A 553 41.54 6.38 3.63
N PHE A 554 41.21 6.88 2.44
CA PHE A 554 41.14 6.11 1.22
C PHE A 554 42.11 6.70 0.21
N VAL A 555 43.09 5.91 -0.19
CA VAL A 555 44.11 6.26 -1.19
C VAL A 555 43.76 5.52 -2.48
N ARG A 556 43.59 6.29 -3.56
CA ARG A 556 43.22 5.77 -4.88
C ARG A 556 43.68 6.73 -5.99
N PRO A 557 43.83 6.25 -7.23
CA PRO A 557 44.03 7.10 -8.40
C PRO A 557 42.90 8.12 -8.60
N ASN A 558 43.13 9.10 -9.48
CA ASN A 558 42.05 9.98 -9.95
C ASN A 558 40.98 9.16 -10.69
N GLU A 559 39.74 9.63 -10.64
CA GLU A 559 38.66 9.08 -11.49
C GLU A 559 39.09 9.22 -12.95
N GLN A 560 39.07 8.10 -13.69
CA GLN A 560 39.46 8.13 -15.09
C GLN A 560 38.38 8.85 -15.92
N TYR A 561 38.83 9.71 -16.83
CA TYR A 561 37.97 10.57 -17.67
C TYR A 561 37.16 11.61 -16.89
N VAL A 562 37.67 12.03 -15.72
CA VAL A 562 37.14 13.16 -14.96
C VAL A 562 37.35 14.49 -15.71
N GLY A 563 36.38 15.41 -15.61
CA GLY A 563 36.49 16.77 -16.16
C GLY A 563 35.97 16.95 -17.59
N GLY A 564 35.35 15.92 -18.17
CA GLY A 564 34.69 15.93 -19.48
C GLY A 564 33.37 15.15 -19.46
N LEU A 565 32.68 15.12 -20.61
CA LEU A 565 31.41 14.40 -20.78
C LEU A 565 31.62 12.99 -21.37
N ALA A 566 32.76 12.36 -21.12
CA ALA A 566 33.16 11.06 -21.68
C ALA A 566 32.37 9.85 -21.14
N VAL A 567 31.78 9.95 -19.95
CA VAL A 567 31.14 8.84 -19.24
C VAL A 567 29.63 9.04 -19.16
N PRO A 568 28.80 8.11 -19.68
CA PRO A 568 27.35 8.13 -19.46
C PRO A 568 27.01 7.98 -17.98
N ASN A 569 26.00 8.72 -17.51
CA ASN A 569 25.48 8.62 -16.14
C ASN A 569 23.97 8.30 -16.16
N GLU A 570 23.61 7.07 -15.79
CA GLU A 570 22.24 6.54 -15.79
C GLU A 570 21.78 6.10 -14.39
N ASP A 571 22.69 5.68 -13.49
CA ASP A 571 22.35 5.25 -12.11
C ASP A 571 23.06 6.04 -11.00
N ALA A 572 23.85 7.04 -11.35
CA ALA A 572 24.56 7.92 -10.42
C ALA A 572 24.07 9.37 -10.54
N GLN A 573 22.76 9.59 -10.76
CA GLN A 573 22.22 10.93 -11.07
C GLN A 573 21.74 11.75 -9.86
N SER A 574 21.60 11.12 -8.70
CA SER A 574 21.17 11.79 -7.47
C SER A 574 22.24 11.61 -6.41
N PHE A 575 22.73 12.72 -5.86
CA PHE A 575 23.69 12.69 -4.78
C PHE A 575 23.33 13.69 -3.69
N VAL A 576 23.36 13.23 -2.45
CA VAL A 576 23.19 14.05 -1.26
C VAL A 576 24.30 13.68 -0.28
N PHE A 577 25.19 14.64 -0.04
CA PHE A 577 26.15 14.52 1.05
C PHE A 577 25.49 14.90 2.37
N ASP A 578 25.42 13.95 3.29
CA ASP A 578 24.90 14.13 4.65
C ASP A 578 25.64 13.21 5.64
N ALA A 579 25.18 13.20 6.89
CA ALA A 579 25.84 12.43 7.94
C ALA A 579 25.78 10.90 7.71
N THR A 580 24.86 10.41 6.87
CA THR A 580 24.70 8.98 6.55
C THR A 580 25.74 8.53 5.52
N THR A 581 26.09 9.40 4.56
CA THR A 581 27.08 9.12 3.51
C THR A 581 28.51 9.51 3.89
N LEU A 582 28.72 10.23 5.00
CA LEU A 582 30.03 10.72 5.47
C LEU A 582 31.14 9.66 5.46
N PHE A 583 30.85 8.45 5.95
CA PHE A 583 31.82 7.37 6.13
C PHE A 583 31.74 6.28 5.05
N GLU A 584 31.05 6.55 3.95
CA GLU A 584 31.06 5.65 2.78
C GLU A 584 32.37 5.80 2.00
N ARG A 585 32.85 4.67 1.47
CA ARG A 585 34.09 4.58 0.66
C ARG A 585 33.94 5.30 -0.68
N ASP A 586 32.79 5.12 -1.31
CA ASP A 586 32.35 5.82 -2.51
C ASP A 586 30.99 6.42 -2.20
N LYS A 587 30.86 7.75 -2.35
CA LYS A 587 29.63 8.48 -1.97
C LYS A 587 28.69 8.69 -3.15
N PHE A 588 29.10 8.40 -4.37
CA PHE A 588 28.17 8.42 -5.50
C PHE A 588 27.20 7.25 -5.38
N SER A 589 25.95 7.46 -5.81
CA SER A 589 25.01 6.37 -5.98
C SER A 589 25.36 5.55 -7.23
N GLY A 590 24.95 4.29 -7.27
CA GLY A 590 25.13 3.45 -8.47
C GLY A 590 26.60 3.13 -8.78
N TYR A 591 26.89 2.92 -10.07
CA TYR A 591 28.26 2.57 -10.51
C TYR A 591 28.75 3.40 -11.71
N ASP A 592 28.02 4.40 -12.22
CA ASP A 592 28.56 5.20 -13.34
C ASP A 592 29.67 6.13 -12.94
N ARG A 593 29.49 6.80 -11.81
CA ARG A 593 30.49 7.62 -11.17
C ARG A 593 31.22 6.82 -10.10
N MET A 594 32.47 7.19 -9.87
CA MET A 594 33.25 6.64 -8.78
C MET A 594 34.09 7.75 -8.16
N GLU A 595 34.11 7.79 -6.84
CA GLU A 595 34.91 8.77 -6.14
C GLU A 595 36.41 8.47 -6.40
N GLY A 596 37.16 9.44 -6.89
CA GLY A 596 38.60 9.39 -7.16
C GLY A 596 39.43 10.19 -6.15
N GLY A 597 40.76 10.11 -6.31
CA GLY A 597 41.72 10.85 -5.48
C GLY A 597 41.79 10.38 -4.03
N THR A 598 42.77 10.88 -3.29
CA THR A 598 42.98 10.51 -1.88
C THR A 598 42.12 11.37 -0.97
N ARG A 599 41.30 10.75 -0.12
CA ARG A 599 40.39 11.42 0.80
C ARG A 599 40.50 10.87 2.21
N ALA A 600 40.31 11.75 3.19
CA ALA A 600 40.15 11.39 4.58
C ALA A 600 38.81 11.88 5.11
N ASN A 601 38.08 11.03 5.83
CA ASN A 601 36.83 11.39 6.50
C ASN A 601 37.09 11.37 8.00
N VAL A 602 36.68 12.41 8.72
CA VAL A 602 36.87 12.52 10.17
C VAL A 602 35.56 12.94 10.81
N GLY A 603 35.20 12.28 11.91
CA GLY A 603 34.03 12.67 12.67
C GLY A 603 33.85 11.80 13.90
N PHE A 604 32.66 11.84 14.46
CA PHE A 604 32.30 10.96 15.55
C PHE A 604 30.86 10.49 15.40
N ARG A 605 30.60 9.31 15.97
CA ARG A 605 29.27 8.80 16.23
C ARG A 605 29.03 8.79 17.73
N TYR A 606 27.81 9.05 18.13
CA TYR A 606 27.37 9.04 19.51
C TYR A 606 26.09 8.21 19.62
N SER A 607 26.02 7.37 20.66
CA SER A 607 24.83 6.64 21.05
C SER A 607 24.66 6.76 22.56
N GLY A 608 23.48 7.16 23.02
CA GLY A 608 23.15 7.30 24.44
C GLY A 608 21.88 6.54 24.75
N ALA A 609 21.91 5.74 25.81
CA ALA A 609 20.76 5.05 26.38
C ALA A 609 20.58 5.50 27.83
N TYR A 610 19.38 5.92 28.20
CA TYR A 610 19.08 6.49 29.51
C TYR A 610 18.13 5.55 30.28
N GLY A 611 18.28 5.48 31.59
CA GLY A 611 17.51 4.58 32.46
C GLY A 611 16.01 4.88 32.50
N ASN A 612 15.60 6.07 32.07
CA ASN A 612 14.20 6.44 31.85
C ASN A 612 13.66 5.99 30.48
N GLY A 613 14.39 5.15 29.74
CA GLY A 613 14.03 4.58 28.43
C GLY A 613 14.31 5.47 27.22
N TRP A 614 14.81 6.69 27.42
CA TRP A 614 15.19 7.54 26.29
C TRP A 614 16.40 6.95 25.56
N SER A 615 16.50 7.25 24.26
CA SER A 615 17.70 7.00 23.47
C SER A 615 18.04 8.22 22.62
N THR A 616 19.33 8.44 22.41
CA THR A 616 19.85 9.53 21.57
C THR A 616 20.93 9.00 20.67
N ASN A 617 21.01 9.48 19.45
CA ASN A 617 22.09 9.18 18.52
C ASN A 617 22.56 10.46 17.84
N ALA A 618 23.86 10.55 17.54
CA ALA A 618 24.37 11.65 16.74
C ALA A 618 25.53 11.21 15.85
N ILE A 619 25.70 11.89 14.74
CA ILE A 619 26.82 11.76 13.81
C ILE A 619 27.21 13.17 13.40
N PHE A 620 28.50 13.49 13.45
CA PHE A 620 29.00 14.77 12.96
C PHE A 620 30.40 14.60 12.41
N GLY A 621 30.70 15.26 11.29
CA GLY A 621 32.05 15.26 10.75
C GLY A 621 32.17 15.93 9.40
N GLN A 622 33.31 15.69 8.78
CA GLN A 622 33.76 16.36 7.56
C GLN A 622 34.67 15.43 6.75
N SER A 623 34.75 15.66 5.44
CA SER A 623 35.64 14.98 4.50
C SER A 623 36.67 15.96 3.94
N TYR A 624 37.89 15.49 3.78
CA TYR A 624 39.02 16.26 3.25
C TYR A 624 39.63 15.52 2.07
N GLN A 625 39.84 16.23 0.98
CA GLN A 625 40.65 15.76 -0.14
C GLN A 625 42.11 16.06 0.13
N LEU A 626 42.91 15.01 0.27
CA LEU A 626 44.33 15.10 0.59
C LEU A 626 45.20 15.16 -0.66
N GLY A 627 44.70 14.67 -1.80
CA GLY A 627 45.43 14.71 -3.07
C GLY A 627 44.65 14.12 -4.24
N GLY A 628 45.12 14.37 -5.46
CA GLY A 628 44.43 13.98 -6.69
C GLY A 628 43.35 14.97 -7.12
N GLU A 629 42.62 14.63 -8.19
CA GLU A 629 41.51 15.43 -8.73
C GLU A 629 40.20 15.14 -7.99
N ASN A 630 39.36 16.17 -7.84
CA ASN A 630 38.10 16.05 -7.13
C ASN A 630 36.98 15.61 -8.08
N SER A 631 36.49 14.39 -7.93
CA SER A 631 35.35 13.89 -8.73
C SER A 631 34.09 14.74 -8.61
N PHE A 632 33.88 15.43 -7.50
CA PHE A 632 32.67 16.24 -7.27
C PHE A 632 32.76 17.66 -7.85
N THR A 633 33.94 18.15 -8.22
CA THR A 633 34.07 19.45 -8.93
C THR A 633 33.83 19.32 -10.43
N ALA A 634 34.04 18.11 -10.97
CA ALA A 634 33.97 17.89 -12.40
C ALA A 634 32.51 17.82 -12.86
N PRO A 635 32.16 18.53 -13.95
CA PRO A 635 30.84 18.40 -14.56
C PRO A 635 30.68 16.99 -15.15
N ASP A 636 29.45 16.52 -15.15
CA ASP A 636 29.01 15.33 -15.89
C ASP A 636 27.65 15.63 -16.54
N LEU A 637 27.05 14.64 -17.21
CA LEU A 637 25.81 14.85 -17.98
C LEU A 637 24.63 15.36 -17.14
N VAL A 638 24.67 15.26 -15.81
CA VAL A 638 23.58 15.68 -14.91
C VAL A 638 24.03 16.65 -13.81
N ASN A 639 25.29 17.07 -13.83
CA ASN A 639 25.95 17.89 -12.83
C ASN A 639 25.86 17.31 -11.40
N VAL A 640 26.00 15.99 -11.23
CA VAL A 640 25.71 15.31 -9.95
C VAL A 640 26.57 15.79 -8.76
N GLY A 641 27.79 16.27 -9.04
CA GLY A 641 28.70 16.79 -8.01
C GLY A 641 28.37 18.21 -7.54
N ALA A 642 27.58 18.96 -8.32
CA ALA A 642 27.33 20.37 -8.08
C ALA A 642 26.54 20.60 -6.79
N TYR A 643 26.94 21.60 -5.99
CA TYR A 643 26.31 21.94 -4.71
C TYR A 643 26.22 20.75 -3.73
N SER A 644 27.08 19.74 -3.92
CA SER A 644 27.09 18.56 -3.08
C SER A 644 27.67 18.83 -1.69
N GLY A 645 28.50 19.87 -1.55
CA GLY A 645 29.30 20.10 -0.35
C GLY A 645 30.57 19.25 -0.34
N LEU A 646 30.83 18.46 -1.38
CA LEU A 646 32.11 17.77 -1.61
C LEU A 646 32.89 18.33 -2.81
N ASP A 647 32.31 19.30 -3.50
CA ASP A 647 32.86 20.07 -4.62
C ASP A 647 34.00 21.02 -4.19
N LYS A 648 34.41 20.98 -2.92
CA LYS A 648 35.56 21.72 -2.39
C LYS A 648 36.60 20.73 -1.82
N PRO A 649 37.89 21.11 -1.73
CA PRO A 649 38.91 20.26 -1.11
C PRO A 649 38.62 19.92 0.34
N THR A 650 37.94 20.80 1.06
CA THR A 650 37.38 20.56 2.39
C THR A 650 35.87 20.58 2.25
N SER A 651 35.20 19.49 2.65
CA SER A 651 33.76 19.38 2.50
C SER A 651 33.01 20.32 3.43
N ASP A 652 31.75 20.58 3.14
CA ASP A 652 30.80 21.09 4.13
C ASP A 652 30.80 20.16 5.38
N TYR A 653 30.50 20.72 6.55
CA TYR A 653 30.20 19.91 7.74
C TYR A 653 28.85 19.25 7.58
N VAL A 654 28.74 17.98 7.97
CA VAL A 654 27.48 17.26 8.00
C VAL A 654 27.20 16.78 9.42
N GLY A 655 25.93 16.89 9.82
CA GLY A 655 25.48 16.52 11.16
C GLY A 655 24.11 15.88 11.15
N LEU A 656 23.91 14.92 12.04
CA LEU A 656 22.63 14.34 12.39
C LEU A 656 22.56 14.15 13.90
N ILE A 657 21.46 14.56 14.51
CA ILE A 657 21.13 14.29 15.91
C ILE A 657 19.71 13.73 15.93
N GLY A 658 19.50 12.64 16.66
CA GLY A 658 18.21 12.00 16.83
C GLY A 658 17.96 11.65 18.28
N PHE A 659 16.69 11.59 18.67
CA PHE A 659 16.25 11.10 19.96
C PHE A 659 14.92 10.36 19.86
N ASN A 660 14.72 9.41 20.75
CA ASN A 660 13.46 8.71 20.95
C ASN A 660 13.16 8.58 22.44
N SER A 661 11.88 8.59 22.79
CA SER A 661 11.35 8.50 24.15
C SER A 661 10.38 7.32 24.26
N PRO A 662 10.31 6.62 25.40
CA PRO A 662 9.30 5.58 25.63
C PRO A 662 7.89 6.16 25.72
N SER A 663 7.75 7.47 25.93
CA SER A 663 6.46 8.16 25.93
C SER A 663 5.95 8.52 24.52
N GLY A 664 6.66 8.10 23.46
CA GLY A 664 6.22 8.29 22.08
C GLY A 664 6.79 9.52 21.37
N PHE A 665 7.54 10.38 22.07
CA PHE A 665 8.27 11.47 21.43
C PHE A 665 9.47 10.96 20.63
N SER A 666 9.63 11.46 19.42
CA SER A 666 10.85 11.28 18.62
C SER A 666 11.17 12.55 17.87
N GLY A 667 12.44 12.71 17.51
CA GLY A 667 12.84 13.83 16.70
C GLY A 667 14.22 13.62 16.11
N SER A 668 14.48 14.31 15.01
CA SER A 668 15.79 14.40 14.41
C SER A 668 16.06 15.77 13.82
N LEU A 669 17.32 16.15 13.85
CA LEU A 669 17.87 17.32 13.20
C LEU A 669 19.01 16.82 12.32
N SER A 670 18.94 17.06 11.02
CA SER A 670 20.07 16.88 10.12
C SER A 670 20.42 18.19 9.43
N GLY A 671 21.70 18.38 9.13
CA GLY A 671 22.18 19.61 8.53
C GLY A 671 23.48 19.44 7.76
N ARG A 672 23.65 20.30 6.75
CA ARG A 672 24.89 20.51 6.02
C ARG A 672 25.25 21.99 6.09
N PHE A 673 26.46 22.29 6.55
CA PHE A 673 26.94 23.64 6.85
C PHE A 673 28.22 23.94 6.09
N ASP A 674 28.33 25.14 5.53
CA ASP A 674 29.53 25.59 4.81
C ASP A 674 30.79 25.43 5.67
N GLU A 675 31.89 25.00 5.06
CA GLU A 675 33.15 24.72 5.76
C GLU A 675 33.84 25.96 6.34
N GLN A 676 33.59 27.15 5.78
CA GLN A 676 34.21 28.41 6.19
C GLN A 676 33.26 29.28 7.02
N THR A 677 32.03 29.47 6.55
CA THR A 677 31.08 30.40 7.17
C THR A 677 30.14 29.73 8.17
N PHE A 678 30.03 28.40 8.12
CA PHE A 678 29.01 27.64 8.83
C PHE A 678 27.57 27.99 8.43
N ASP A 679 27.39 28.66 7.28
CA ASP A 679 26.07 28.93 6.72
C ASP A 679 25.36 27.61 6.41
N VAL A 680 24.07 27.55 6.73
CA VAL A 680 23.25 26.38 6.45
C VAL A 680 23.09 26.25 4.94
N ARG A 681 23.48 25.11 4.37
CA ARG A 681 23.25 24.76 2.95
C ARG A 681 22.05 23.83 2.79
N ARG A 682 21.81 23.00 3.81
CA ARG A 682 20.65 22.11 3.92
C ARG A 682 20.34 21.87 5.38
N ALA A 683 19.06 21.84 5.74
CA ALA A 683 18.63 21.45 7.08
C ALA A 683 17.30 20.70 7.01
N GLU A 684 17.18 19.65 7.80
CA GLU A 684 15.91 18.95 8.01
C GLU A 684 15.67 18.81 9.51
N VAL A 685 14.50 19.28 9.95
CA VAL A 685 14.02 19.09 11.32
C VAL A 685 12.80 18.20 11.25
N LYS A 686 12.78 17.13 12.01
CA LYS A 686 11.64 16.24 12.19
C LYS A 686 11.32 16.16 13.68
N ALA A 687 10.07 16.33 14.03
CA ALA A 687 9.56 16.09 15.36
C ALA A 687 8.26 15.29 15.24
N ALA A 688 8.11 14.27 16.07
CA ALA A 688 6.91 13.48 16.13
C ALA A 688 6.57 13.13 17.58
N TYR A 689 5.28 12.95 17.81
CA TYR A 689 4.74 12.38 19.02
C TYR A 689 3.74 11.31 18.60
N SER A 690 3.96 10.07 19.00
CA SER A 690 3.06 8.95 18.76
C SER A 690 2.61 8.39 20.10
N GLY A 691 1.46 8.85 20.57
CA GLY A 691 0.84 8.40 21.81
C GLY A 691 -0.67 8.53 21.75
N LEU A 692 -1.42 7.62 22.38
CA LEU A 692 -2.87 7.79 22.44
C LEU A 692 -3.23 8.93 23.42
N PRO A 693 -4.22 9.79 23.10
CA PRO A 693 -5.11 9.74 21.94
C PRO A 693 -4.62 10.54 20.70
N VAL A 694 -3.47 11.22 20.77
CA VAL A 694 -3.01 12.19 19.76
C VAL A 694 -1.65 11.80 19.15
N SER A 695 -1.56 11.72 17.84
CA SER A 695 -0.30 11.67 17.10
C SER A 695 -0.03 12.99 16.38
N LEU A 696 1.16 13.55 16.53
CA LEU A 696 1.58 14.80 15.88
C LEU A 696 2.86 14.56 15.10
N THR A 697 2.98 15.18 13.94
CA THR A 697 4.20 15.21 13.14
C THR A 697 4.46 16.63 12.65
N ALA A 698 5.72 17.05 12.70
CA ALA A 698 6.17 18.30 12.15
C ALA A 698 7.50 18.06 11.44
N LYS A 699 7.61 18.52 10.20
CA LYS A 699 8.82 18.47 9.40
C LYS A 699 9.10 19.87 8.85
N TYR A 700 10.34 20.30 8.94
CA TYR A 700 10.84 21.45 8.22
C TYR A 700 12.01 20.99 7.35
N ALA A 701 12.00 21.39 6.07
CA ALA A 701 13.09 21.13 5.15
C ALA A 701 13.55 22.43 4.51
N PHE A 702 14.84 22.70 4.61
CA PHE A 702 15.53 23.76 3.90
C PHE A 702 16.56 23.16 2.95
N ILE A 703 16.52 23.58 1.69
CA ILE A 703 17.49 23.22 0.68
C ILE A 703 17.85 24.50 -0.08
N GLN A 704 19.13 24.87 -0.08
CA GLN A 704 19.61 26.02 -0.85
C GLN A 704 19.29 25.89 -2.35
N ALA A 705 19.27 27.01 -3.07
CA ALA A 705 19.16 27.02 -4.52
C ALA A 705 20.23 26.12 -5.17
N GLN A 706 19.81 25.35 -6.17
CA GLN A 706 20.65 24.48 -7.00
C GLN A 706 20.34 24.73 -8.49
N PRO A 707 20.77 25.87 -9.07
CA PRO A 707 20.52 26.23 -10.47
C PRO A 707 20.88 25.13 -11.49
N LEU A 708 22.03 24.46 -11.32
CA LEU A 708 22.43 23.35 -12.20
C LEU A 708 21.50 22.13 -12.15
N TYR A 709 20.61 22.06 -11.15
CA TYR A 709 19.56 21.05 -11.05
C TYR A 709 18.17 21.55 -11.51
N GLY A 710 18.07 22.82 -11.92
CA GLY A 710 16.81 23.50 -12.26
C GLY A 710 16.10 24.13 -11.06
N PHE A 711 16.75 24.24 -9.90
CA PHE A 711 16.17 24.85 -8.70
C PHE A 711 16.80 26.22 -8.45
N GLU A 712 16.31 27.26 -9.13
CA GLU A 712 16.86 28.62 -9.09
C GLU A 712 16.68 29.36 -7.73
N THR A 713 15.84 28.84 -6.85
CA THR A 713 15.51 29.49 -5.57
C THR A 713 15.63 28.52 -4.41
N ASP A 714 15.90 29.08 -3.21
CA ASP A 714 15.89 28.32 -1.97
C ASP A 714 14.50 27.72 -1.71
N ARG A 715 14.48 26.47 -1.27
CA ARG A 715 13.25 25.76 -0.90
C ARG A 715 13.13 25.69 0.61
N HIS A 716 11.98 26.11 1.11
CA HIS A 716 11.65 26.12 2.52
C HIS A 716 10.26 25.51 2.70
N GLU A 717 10.20 24.24 3.07
CA GLU A 717 8.94 23.52 3.21
C GLU A 717 8.67 23.18 4.68
N VAL A 718 7.46 23.48 5.14
CA VAL A 718 6.95 23.06 6.44
C VAL A 718 5.80 22.08 6.21
N THR A 719 5.94 20.85 6.70
CA THR A 719 4.88 19.86 6.72
C THR A 719 4.40 19.65 8.15
N LEU A 720 3.11 19.82 8.40
CA LEU A 720 2.46 19.53 9.67
C LEU A 720 1.45 18.42 9.48
N GLY A 721 1.44 17.47 10.41
CA GLY A 721 0.48 16.39 10.46
C GLY A 721 -0.07 16.23 11.86
N ALA A 722 -1.36 15.97 11.98
CA ALA A 722 -2.00 15.73 13.26
C ALA A 722 -3.05 14.63 13.11
N SER A 723 -3.18 13.82 14.14
CA SER A 723 -4.24 12.84 14.28
C SER A 723 -4.67 12.74 15.72
N THR A 724 -5.98 12.68 15.98
CA THR A 724 -6.52 12.56 17.33
C THR A 724 -7.74 11.65 17.35
N HIS A 725 -7.85 10.85 18.40
CA HIS A 725 -9.09 10.19 18.76
C HIS A 725 -9.96 11.20 19.53
N LEU A 726 -11.11 11.60 18.96
CA LEU A 726 -12.08 12.47 19.62
C LEU A 726 -12.94 11.69 20.63
N ALA A 727 -13.11 10.40 20.39
CA ALA A 727 -13.75 9.42 21.25
C ALA A 727 -13.19 8.04 20.91
N GLU A 728 -13.60 6.99 21.64
CA GLU A 728 -13.08 5.61 21.50
C GLU A 728 -13.02 5.14 20.03
N ASN A 729 -14.05 5.45 19.24
CA ASN A 729 -14.18 5.01 17.86
C ASN A 729 -13.95 6.13 16.83
N TRP A 730 -13.88 7.40 17.24
CA TRP A 730 -13.80 8.54 16.30
C TRP A 730 -12.39 9.07 16.20
N ARG A 731 -11.83 9.12 14.99
CA ARG A 731 -10.51 9.65 14.68
C ARG A 731 -10.59 10.77 13.64
N VAL A 732 -9.92 11.88 13.92
CA VAL A 732 -9.70 12.96 12.95
C VAL A 732 -8.23 13.04 12.65
N PHE A 733 -7.89 13.31 11.40
CA PHE A 733 -6.51 13.51 11.00
C PHE A 733 -6.39 14.52 9.88
N GLY A 734 -5.22 15.11 9.73
CA GLY A 734 -4.94 16.02 8.65
C GLY A 734 -3.45 16.24 8.48
N THR A 735 -3.08 16.70 7.29
CA THR A 735 -1.72 17.03 6.92
C THR A 735 -1.71 18.26 6.02
N GLY A 736 -0.64 19.04 6.06
CA GLY A 736 -0.45 20.20 5.20
C GLY A 736 1.03 20.49 5.00
N THR A 737 1.44 20.69 3.75
CA THR A 737 2.79 21.11 3.34
C THR A 737 2.73 22.50 2.74
N TYR A 738 3.43 23.44 3.37
CA TYR A 738 3.51 24.84 2.96
C TYR A 738 4.93 25.19 2.52
N ASP A 739 5.06 25.76 1.32
CA ASP A 739 6.31 26.34 0.83
C ASP A 739 6.36 27.82 1.25
N LEU A 740 7.29 28.14 2.17
CA LEU A 740 7.48 29.47 2.74
C LEU A 740 8.04 30.47 1.72
N LYS A 741 8.79 30.00 0.71
CA LYS A 741 9.42 30.88 -0.29
C LYS A 741 8.41 31.31 -1.34
N GLN A 742 7.63 30.36 -1.85
CA GLN A 742 6.60 30.61 -2.86
C GLN A 742 5.28 31.10 -2.24
N SER A 743 5.14 30.99 -0.91
CA SER A 743 3.92 31.33 -0.17
C SER A 743 2.69 30.51 -0.63
N VAL A 744 2.90 29.22 -0.88
CA VAL A 744 1.90 28.30 -1.44
C VAL A 744 1.71 27.08 -0.55
N LEU A 745 0.45 26.70 -0.30
CA LEU A 745 0.10 25.40 0.26
C LEU A 745 0.15 24.36 -0.86
N VAL A 746 1.19 23.54 -0.85
CA VAL A 746 1.55 22.59 -1.93
C VAL A 746 0.65 21.37 -1.89
N LYS A 747 0.38 20.88 -0.68
CA LYS A 747 -0.49 19.72 -0.45
C LYS A 747 -1.19 19.90 0.88
N ASP A 748 -2.47 19.59 0.93
CA ASP A 748 -3.20 19.47 2.19
C ASP A 748 -4.22 18.35 2.12
N GLY A 749 -4.60 17.85 3.28
CA GLY A 749 -5.65 16.87 3.38
C GLY A 749 -6.21 16.75 4.78
N VAL A 750 -7.50 16.44 4.84
CA VAL A 750 -8.23 16.20 6.07
C VAL A 750 -8.98 14.87 5.93
N GLY A 751 -8.96 14.11 7.01
CA GLY A 751 -9.59 12.81 7.11
C GLY A 751 -10.40 12.69 8.39
N PHE A 752 -11.50 11.96 8.27
CA PHE A 752 -12.40 11.64 9.35
C PHE A 752 -12.69 10.15 9.30
N ALA A 753 -12.47 9.46 10.42
CA ALA A 753 -12.67 8.04 10.52
C ALA A 753 -13.49 7.68 11.76
N TYR A 754 -14.34 6.67 11.61
CA TYR A 754 -15.00 5.97 12.70
C TYR A 754 -14.65 4.50 12.57
N ASN A 755 -14.27 3.84 13.66
CA ASN A 755 -13.99 2.41 13.64
C ASN A 755 -14.51 1.78 14.92
N ASP A 756 -15.47 0.86 14.77
CA ASP A 756 -15.95 0.01 15.86
C ASP A 756 -15.83 -1.48 15.48
N SER A 757 -16.35 -2.37 16.32
CA SER A 757 -16.23 -3.82 16.11
C SER A 757 -16.98 -4.36 14.88
N CYS A 758 -17.93 -3.60 14.32
CA CYS A 758 -18.84 -4.05 13.25
C CYS A 758 -18.97 -3.09 12.06
N PHE A 759 -18.43 -1.87 12.16
CA PHE A 759 -18.56 -0.80 11.19
C PHE A 759 -17.33 0.12 11.19
N THR A 760 -16.80 0.37 10.00
CA THR A 760 -15.78 1.39 9.75
C THR A 760 -16.35 2.44 8.81
N TYR A 761 -16.07 3.71 9.07
CA TYR A 761 -16.29 4.81 8.14
C TYR A 761 -14.99 5.57 7.98
N LEU A 762 -14.64 5.95 6.76
CA LEU A 762 -13.51 6.78 6.43
C LEU A 762 -13.96 7.79 5.38
N MET A 763 -13.66 9.06 5.59
CA MET A 763 -13.83 10.11 4.59
C MET A 763 -12.53 10.90 4.53
N THR A 764 -12.04 11.14 3.32
CA THR A 764 -10.80 11.87 3.07
C THR A 764 -11.04 12.94 2.01
N PHE A 765 -10.48 14.11 2.25
CA PHE A 765 -10.37 15.18 1.28
C PHE A 765 -8.89 15.53 1.18
N SER A 766 -8.37 15.64 -0.03
CA SER A 766 -7.00 16.10 -0.26
C SER A 766 -6.92 16.99 -1.47
N GLU A 767 -6.11 18.03 -1.35
CA GLU A 767 -5.78 18.96 -2.42
C GLU A 767 -4.26 18.89 -2.66
N SER A 768 -3.85 18.89 -3.93
CA SER A 768 -2.47 19.09 -4.34
C SER A 768 -2.39 20.20 -5.36
N ARG A 769 -1.37 21.05 -5.26
CA ARG A 769 -1.16 22.18 -6.14
C ARG A 769 0.19 22.08 -6.84
N ASP A 770 0.19 22.27 -8.15
CA ASP A 770 1.43 22.35 -8.91
C ASP A 770 2.21 23.63 -8.55
N LEU A 771 3.52 23.53 -8.34
CA LEU A 771 4.35 24.67 -7.93
C LEU A 771 4.55 25.70 -9.05
N ALA A 772 4.52 25.26 -10.31
CA ALA A 772 4.73 26.12 -11.47
C ALA A 772 3.42 26.69 -12.02
N THR A 773 2.42 25.84 -12.28
CA THR A 773 1.14 26.24 -12.89
C THR A 773 0.11 26.70 -11.87
N LYS A 774 0.30 26.36 -10.58
CA LYS A 774 -0.66 26.57 -9.48
C LYS A 774 -2.00 25.88 -9.68
N GLU A 775 -2.09 24.97 -10.65
CA GLU A 775 -3.27 24.15 -10.88
C GLU A 775 -3.58 23.28 -9.68
N VAL A 776 -4.87 23.12 -9.42
CA VAL A 776 -5.38 22.45 -8.23
C VAL A 776 -5.99 21.11 -8.63
N SER A 777 -5.51 20.04 -8.02
CA SER A 777 -6.12 18.71 -8.11
C SER A 777 -6.76 18.37 -6.77
N GLN A 778 -8.07 18.08 -6.78
CA GLN A 778 -8.84 17.71 -5.61
C GLN A 778 -9.29 16.26 -5.71
N ASN A 779 -9.10 15.52 -4.62
CA ASN A 779 -9.56 14.14 -4.50
C ASN A 779 -10.42 14.00 -3.24
N VAL A 780 -11.60 13.39 -3.40
CA VAL A 780 -12.51 13.06 -2.30
C VAL A 780 -12.67 11.55 -2.27
N GLY A 781 -12.26 10.94 -1.16
CA GLY A 781 -12.47 9.53 -0.87
C GLY A 781 -13.51 9.35 0.22
N PHE A 782 -14.32 8.29 0.12
CA PHE A 782 -15.12 7.83 1.24
C PHE A 782 -15.20 6.30 1.20
N ASN A 783 -15.17 5.67 2.35
CA ASN A 783 -15.28 4.22 2.51
C ASN A 783 -16.15 3.89 3.73
N LEU A 784 -17.10 2.98 3.58
CA LEU A 784 -17.92 2.41 4.65
C LEU A 784 -17.70 0.90 4.65
N SER A 785 -17.11 0.34 5.69
CA SER A 785 -16.98 -1.10 5.89
C SER A 785 -18.05 -1.59 6.84
N PHE A 786 -18.81 -2.60 6.43
CA PHE A 786 -19.77 -3.29 7.27
C PHE A 786 -19.28 -4.72 7.46
N ARG A 787 -18.95 -5.09 8.70
CA ARG A 787 -18.55 -6.47 9.01
C ARG A 787 -19.64 -7.43 8.50
N THR A 788 -19.26 -8.53 7.86
CA THR A 788 -20.12 -9.53 7.20
C THR A 788 -20.91 -9.09 5.96
N LEU A 789 -21.05 -7.79 5.65
CA LEU A 789 -21.69 -7.32 4.41
C LEU A 789 -20.68 -6.87 3.35
N GLY A 790 -19.52 -6.32 3.75
CA GLY A 790 -18.44 -5.87 2.86
C GLY A 790 -18.15 -4.36 2.92
N ASP A 791 -17.37 -3.86 1.97
CA ASP A 791 -16.92 -2.46 1.90
C ASP A 791 -17.63 -1.67 0.77
N PHE A 792 -18.08 -0.45 1.06
CA PHE A 792 -18.70 0.50 0.14
C PHE A 792 -17.77 1.71 -0.09
N GLY A 793 -17.53 2.11 -1.33
CA GLY A 793 -16.76 3.33 -1.67
C GLY A 793 -15.27 3.08 -1.98
N SER A 794 -14.48 4.14 -2.06
CA SER A 794 -13.04 4.10 -2.35
C SER A 794 -12.23 4.85 -1.29
N SER A 795 -11.20 4.19 -0.75
CA SER A 795 -10.17 4.86 0.05
C SER A 795 -9.15 5.47 -0.90
N THR A 796 -9.02 6.80 -0.89
CA THR A 796 -7.92 7.46 -1.60
C THR A 796 -6.68 7.44 -0.72
N SER A 797 -5.58 6.90 -1.24
CA SER A 797 -4.24 6.86 -0.61
C SER A 797 -3.55 8.22 -0.51
N ALA A 798 -4.26 9.32 -0.79
CA ALA A 798 -3.67 10.66 -0.93
C ALA A 798 -3.20 11.26 0.40
N ILE A 799 -3.74 10.77 1.52
CA ILE A 799 -3.29 11.14 2.86
C ILE A 799 -2.43 9.99 3.37
N ASP A 800 -1.11 10.23 3.47
CA ASP A 800 -0.23 9.35 4.25
C ASP A 800 -0.85 9.26 5.64
N THR A 801 -1.44 8.10 5.95
CA THR A 801 -1.97 7.86 7.27
C THR A 801 -0.77 7.86 8.20
N ILE A 802 -0.66 8.91 9.01
CA ILE A 802 0.24 8.93 10.16
C ILE A 802 -0.18 7.73 11.00
N GLN A 803 0.56 6.63 10.92
CA GLN A 803 0.27 5.43 11.69
C GLN A 803 0.43 5.69 13.18
#